data_AF-C4R0L0-F1
#
_entry.id   AF-C4R0L0-F1
#
_cell.length_a   1.000
_cell.length_b   1.000
_cell.length_c   1.000
_cell.angle_alpha   90.00
_cell.angle_beta   90.00
_cell.angle_gamma   90.00
#
_symmetry.space_group_name_H-M   'P 1'
#
loop_
_entity.id
_entity.type
_entity.pdbx_description
1 polymer ?
#
loop_
_entity_poly.entity_id
_entity_poly.type
_entity_poly.pdbx_seq_one_letter_code
_entity_poly.pdbx_strand_id
1 'polypeptide(L)'
;MILANYVYSLLRAALAIAFIDQTPGVVADDFEHVPTTTVVDILSSQVQFSKFLRVIQRNGLVPLLNQMDNFTLVAPINSAFLPSDLNAFDSEELKRYLIPYVIYSDSFEGVRIFPNLVNNPTSFTSFDEYGEFKVSNISIVEPDLEAESQDAVVQGVEELLSPVDDLYATLSEKGDFGEILRASTIDSDFLNNVTCFLPRKLPYNEVEFSYLTSQYANEDQKTFLFHHLVPGIYGGDVNTSLVNLNGDIVDFSSVDHGLEISLNDTFLSTEANVLASNGIIHEFSTNLFKGFPHFTPLKVLYGLNESEFVDEIIFRKLSYLIDDPSLNQTIFIPRVTDNDDDTENFQPYGVNKNNILYQFAEGQLSGNSELLDSKYCPSKIGGCQKLKLNLIGHDLFINNLVVVDSSSYKIGNTSIFYIDEALTTPSSLGTAVGSYFHCSRSLQFLEDLDLLHFPKSKGYTVLLPCFNSWNNLGLTLDYLRSNKTALALVLENLIIDGPIYSDFVGTVESTSIANEPVILTIEPDDDQDGITKLKVNDTELDLRKYTDILFDVGVVHPVSEIILPESLDIKLQQLLTVVDSTIFQDILSWSNLTEILEEDGYSILLPTKESLESSNITLFSNPSYLKSFIALHILPPGSLDKLIDCENRIPTLLNNTNLSCRRVSKDSVTLQIVEGKDKEVRVINKGCTKRTLHHESVHPGRYNKSSCLLILDRPIDPNWLFDDPNKVPMIHLPMVAVSIGVLIGILFISAILSCCVLCIFRTDKNTDEEQPLIEETLEENEERRRLEAHHHNYHSTEHGNIEDNTNSSGAEGQKTSPSTEFSEGNYSEHSKSKPIPV
;
A
#
# COMPACT_ATOMS: atom_id res chain seq x y z
N MET A 1 70.12 -16.23 49.35
CA MET A 1 70.95 -16.05 48.13
C MET A 1 71.21 -14.55 47.93
N ILE A 2 71.87 -13.93 48.93
CA ILE A 2 72.16 -12.48 49.04
C ILE A 2 73.65 -12.26 49.42
N LEU A 3 74.47 -13.31 49.48
CA LEU A 3 75.89 -13.21 49.89
C LEU A 3 76.92 -13.34 48.75
N ALA A 4 76.51 -13.59 47.50
CA ALA A 4 77.44 -13.83 46.40
C ALA A 4 77.87 -12.55 45.63
N ASN A 5 77.08 -11.47 45.69
CA ASN A 5 77.40 -10.24 44.96
C ASN A 5 78.21 -9.20 45.75
N TYR A 6 78.39 -9.39 47.07
CA TYR A 6 79.18 -8.46 47.90
C TYR A 6 80.70 -8.74 47.86
N VAL A 7 81.10 -9.97 47.50
CA VAL A 7 82.53 -10.37 47.47
C VAL A 7 83.21 -9.98 46.14
N TYR A 8 82.44 -9.77 45.07
CA TYR A 8 82.97 -9.33 43.77
C TYR A 8 83.31 -7.82 43.74
N SER A 9 82.70 -7.03 44.63
CA SER A 9 82.92 -5.58 44.77
C SER A 9 84.24 -5.23 45.46
N LEU A 10 84.71 -6.03 46.42
CA LEU A 10 85.94 -5.77 47.17
C LEU A 10 87.22 -6.23 46.45
N LEU A 11 87.13 -7.15 45.48
CA LEU A 11 88.30 -7.67 44.76
C LEU A 11 88.79 -6.75 43.62
N ARG A 12 87.97 -5.78 43.17
CA ARG A 12 88.42 -4.74 42.22
C ARG A 12 89.08 -3.54 42.91
N ALA A 13 88.90 -3.37 44.22
CA ALA A 13 89.52 -2.29 44.98
C ALA A 13 90.98 -2.57 45.38
N ALA A 14 91.53 -3.76 45.10
CA ALA A 14 92.86 -4.17 45.57
C ALA A 14 93.90 -4.43 44.46
N LEU A 15 93.58 -4.12 43.19
CA LEU A 15 94.54 -4.25 42.07
C LEU A 15 94.98 -2.89 41.50
N ALA A 16 94.95 -1.85 42.34
CA ALA A 16 95.35 -0.49 41.98
C ALA A 16 96.42 0.06 42.95
N ILE A 17 97.40 -0.75 43.35
CA ILE A 17 98.64 -0.26 43.98
C ILE A 17 99.80 -1.16 43.55
N ALA A 18 100.52 -0.74 42.51
CA ALA A 18 101.97 -0.90 42.33
C ALA A 18 102.28 -0.81 40.83
N PHE A 19 102.70 0.37 40.37
CA PHE A 19 103.93 0.55 39.58
C PHE A 19 104.05 2.06 39.32
N ILE A 20 104.88 2.72 40.12
CA ILE A 20 105.42 4.05 39.87
C ILE A 20 106.85 3.80 39.39
N ASP A 21 107.20 4.18 38.16
CA ASP A 21 108.43 4.95 37.92
C ASP A 21 108.47 5.64 36.54
N GLN A 22 108.39 6.97 36.60
CA GLN A 22 109.20 7.99 35.90
C GLN A 22 109.40 7.97 34.36
N THR A 23 108.84 8.98 33.68
CA THR A 23 109.56 10.15 33.12
C THR A 23 108.56 11.22 32.64
N PRO A 24 108.92 12.54 32.63
CA PRO A 24 107.95 13.63 32.59
C PRO A 24 107.58 14.04 31.16
N GLY A 25 106.33 13.77 30.76
CA GLY A 25 105.68 14.37 29.61
C GLY A 25 104.71 15.45 30.08
N VAL A 26 104.87 16.66 29.55
CA VAL A 26 104.07 17.86 29.82
C VAL A 26 102.57 17.55 29.86
N VAL A 27 101.94 17.79 31.01
CA VAL A 27 100.47 17.83 31.15
C VAL A 27 99.99 19.11 30.48
N ALA A 28 99.38 18.98 29.31
CA ALA A 28 98.43 19.96 28.83
C ALA A 28 97.11 19.70 29.58
N ASP A 29 96.60 20.76 30.17
CA ASP A 29 95.30 20.86 30.82
C ASP A 29 94.21 20.47 29.79
N ASP A 30 93.55 19.33 30.00
CA ASP A 30 92.39 18.93 29.21
C ASP A 30 91.18 19.61 29.84
N PHE A 31 90.87 20.82 29.37
CA PHE A 31 89.63 21.49 29.71
C PHE A 31 88.48 20.64 29.16
N GLU A 32 87.66 20.08 30.05
CA GLU A 32 86.31 19.62 29.71
C GLU A 32 85.63 20.72 28.90
N HIS A 33 85.36 20.42 27.63
CA HIS A 33 84.70 21.32 26.70
C HIS A 33 83.27 21.51 27.20
N VAL A 34 82.98 22.63 27.88
CA VAL A 34 81.61 22.99 28.22
C VAL A 34 80.91 23.29 26.89
N PRO A 35 79.86 22.54 26.50
CA PRO A 35 79.12 22.84 25.29
C PRO A 35 78.48 24.23 25.42
N THR A 36 78.72 25.11 24.45
CA THR A 36 78.21 26.50 24.47
C THR A 36 77.26 26.81 23.32
N THR A 37 76.98 25.86 22.43
CA THR A 37 76.17 26.08 21.22
C THR A 37 74.68 25.95 21.54
N THR A 38 73.95 27.05 21.42
CA THR A 38 72.49 27.10 21.52
C THR A 38 71.82 27.01 20.14
N VAL A 39 70.52 26.74 20.09
CA VAL A 39 69.73 26.77 18.86
C VAL A 39 69.83 28.15 18.17
N VAL A 40 69.88 29.24 18.94
CA VAL A 40 70.04 30.60 18.40
C VAL A 40 71.44 30.80 17.80
N ASP A 41 72.48 30.19 18.38
CA ASP A 41 73.83 30.20 17.80
C ASP A 41 73.88 29.45 16.46
N ILE A 42 73.15 28.33 16.34
CA ILE A 42 73.01 27.58 15.07
C ILE A 42 72.32 28.45 14.02
N LEU A 43 71.16 29.03 14.34
CA LEU A 43 70.40 29.87 13.41
C LEU A 43 71.18 31.12 12.97
N SER A 44 72.04 31.66 13.83
CA SER A 44 72.83 32.87 13.54
C SER A 44 74.14 32.60 12.82
N SER A 45 74.75 31.43 13.04
CA SER A 45 76.00 31.01 12.40
C SER A 45 75.80 30.57 10.94
N GLN A 46 74.61 30.07 10.59
CA GLN A 46 74.30 29.58 9.25
C GLN A 46 73.42 30.55 8.45
N VAL A 47 73.93 30.99 7.29
CA VAL A 47 73.26 32.01 6.47
C VAL A 47 71.89 31.58 5.96
N GLN A 48 71.65 30.27 5.78
CA GLN A 48 70.38 29.74 5.29
C GLN A 48 69.19 29.96 6.23
N PHE A 49 69.39 30.23 7.52
CA PHE A 49 68.31 30.47 8.47
C PHE A 49 68.05 31.95 8.78
N SER A 50 68.79 32.87 8.13
CA SER A 50 68.74 34.30 8.47
C SER A 50 67.34 34.94 8.34
N LYS A 51 66.50 34.49 7.40
CA LYS A 51 65.10 34.93 7.31
C LYS A 51 64.27 34.45 8.51
N PHE A 52 64.38 33.18 8.88
CA PHE A 52 63.63 32.61 9.99
C PHE A 52 64.09 33.18 11.35
N LEU A 53 65.39 33.36 11.55
CA LEU A 53 65.93 34.02 12.74
C LEU A 53 65.37 35.43 12.91
N ARG A 54 65.22 36.19 11.81
CA ARG A 54 64.59 37.52 11.85
C ARG A 54 63.12 37.46 12.27
N VAL A 55 62.38 36.43 11.84
CA VAL A 55 60.99 36.20 12.25
C VAL A 55 60.93 35.86 13.75
N ILE A 56 61.76 34.95 14.24
CA ILE A 56 61.88 34.60 15.67
C ILE A 56 62.21 35.83 16.52
N GLN A 57 63.19 36.64 16.10
CA GLN A 57 63.61 37.86 16.80
C GLN A 57 62.49 38.90 16.86
N ARG A 58 61.79 39.12 15.74
CA ARG A 58 60.71 40.11 15.66
C ARG A 58 59.52 39.72 16.54
N ASN A 59 59.20 38.43 16.62
CA ASN A 59 58.12 37.92 17.46
C ASN A 59 58.56 37.66 18.91
N GLY A 60 59.81 37.94 19.27
CA GLY A 60 60.29 37.87 20.66
C GLY A 60 60.43 36.45 21.20
N LEU A 61 60.61 35.43 20.36
CA LEU A 61 60.74 34.03 20.79
C LEU A 61 62.14 33.65 21.28
N VAL A 62 63.15 34.49 21.07
CA VAL A 62 64.54 34.21 21.50
C VAL A 62 64.65 33.84 22.99
N PRO A 63 64.01 34.56 23.94
CA PRO A 63 64.06 34.18 25.35
C PRO A 63 63.40 32.83 25.65
N LEU A 64 62.34 32.47 24.92
CA LEU A 64 61.69 31.16 25.04
C LEU A 64 62.65 30.07 24.58
N LEU A 65 63.24 30.21 23.39
CA LEU A 65 64.18 29.23 22.83
C LEU A 65 65.38 28.99 23.75
N ASN A 66 65.93 30.05 24.35
CA ASN A 66 67.07 29.95 25.28
C ASN A 66 66.73 29.34 26.65
N GLN A 67 65.44 29.22 26.98
CA GLN A 67 64.96 28.60 28.24
C GLN A 67 64.48 27.17 28.03
N MET A 68 64.34 26.72 26.79
CA MET A 68 63.93 25.36 26.46
C MET A 68 65.16 24.44 26.41
N ASP A 69 64.96 23.21 26.88
CA ASP A 69 65.88 22.08 26.74
C ASP A 69 65.08 20.87 26.20
N ASN A 70 65.76 19.88 25.62
CA ASN A 70 65.16 18.63 25.12
C ASN A 70 64.10 18.82 24.02
N PHE A 71 64.45 19.52 22.94
CA PHE A 71 63.49 19.84 21.87
C PHE A 71 64.08 19.83 20.46
N THR A 72 63.20 19.70 19.47
CA THR A 72 63.52 19.87 18.05
C THR A 72 62.93 21.19 17.56
N LEU A 73 63.74 22.01 16.90
CA LEU A 73 63.28 23.16 16.13
C LEU A 73 63.22 22.78 14.66
N VAL A 74 62.02 22.77 14.08
CA VAL A 74 61.83 22.72 12.63
C VAL A 74 62.10 24.11 12.07
N ALA A 75 63.20 24.31 11.34
CA ALA A 75 63.65 25.62 10.90
C ALA A 75 63.56 25.78 9.38
N PRO A 76 62.61 26.59 8.85
CA PRO A 76 62.58 26.82 7.41
C PRO A 76 63.83 27.55 6.92
N ILE A 77 64.43 27.05 5.84
CA ILE A 77 65.56 27.72 5.19
C ILE A 77 65.07 28.92 4.36
N ASN A 78 65.99 29.78 3.94
CA ASN A 78 65.65 31.03 3.26
C ASN A 78 64.82 30.84 1.98
N SER A 79 64.95 29.70 1.28
CA SER A 79 64.17 29.39 0.08
C SER A 79 62.70 29.06 0.37
N ALA A 80 62.38 28.66 1.61
CA ALA A 80 61.01 28.39 2.04
C ALA A 80 60.12 29.66 2.08
N PHE A 81 60.73 30.84 2.24
CA PHE A 81 60.01 32.10 2.43
C PHE A 81 59.82 32.89 1.13
N LEU A 82 58.57 33.22 0.82
CA LEU A 82 58.22 34.32 -0.06
C LEU A 82 58.34 35.68 0.68
N PRO A 83 58.52 36.80 -0.04
CA PRO A 83 58.63 38.12 0.61
C PRO A 83 57.43 38.52 1.47
N SER A 84 56.23 38.02 1.15
CA SER A 84 54.99 38.22 1.91
C SER A 84 55.02 37.62 3.30
N ASP A 85 55.72 36.50 3.47
CA ASP A 85 55.55 35.60 4.63
C ASP A 85 56.27 36.14 5.87
N LEU A 86 57.27 37.00 5.70
CA LEU A 86 58.06 37.60 6.79
C LEU A 86 57.23 38.49 7.74
N ASN A 87 55.98 38.77 7.40
CA ASN A 87 55.03 39.52 8.23
C ASN A 87 53.82 38.68 8.67
N ALA A 88 53.72 37.41 8.24
CA ALA A 88 52.54 36.58 8.47
C ALA A 88 52.54 35.87 9.83
N PHE A 89 53.73 35.64 10.41
CA PHE A 89 53.89 34.89 11.66
C PHE A 89 53.51 35.67 12.91
N ASP A 90 52.70 35.05 13.76
CA ASP A 90 52.56 35.42 15.16
C ASP A 90 53.32 34.48 16.12
N SER A 91 53.25 34.76 17.41
CA SER A 91 53.96 33.98 18.42
C SER A 91 53.40 32.57 18.62
N GLU A 92 52.12 32.31 18.37
CA GLU A 92 51.52 30.98 18.54
C GLU A 92 51.80 30.11 17.32
N GLU A 93 51.77 30.67 16.11
CA GLU A 93 52.15 29.98 14.89
C GLU A 93 53.60 29.48 14.95
N LEU A 94 54.51 30.30 15.50
CA LEU A 94 55.91 29.90 15.64
C LEU A 94 56.13 28.76 16.64
N LYS A 95 55.25 28.59 17.63
CA LYS A 95 55.31 27.44 18.55
C LYS A 95 55.02 26.12 17.85
N ARG A 96 54.37 26.13 16.68
CA ARG A 96 54.14 24.91 15.88
C ARG A 96 55.43 24.29 15.34
N TYR A 97 56.48 25.09 15.21
CA TYR A 97 57.81 24.67 14.75
C TYR A 97 58.65 24.07 15.89
N LEU A 98 58.15 24.07 17.12
CA LEU A 98 58.83 23.54 18.31
C LEU A 98 58.21 22.21 18.71
N ILE A 99 59.00 21.15 18.67
CA ILE A 99 58.61 19.80 19.08
C ILE A 99 59.34 19.49 20.40
N PRO A 100 58.65 19.22 21.52
CA PRO A 100 59.26 18.96 22.83
C PRO A 100 59.84 17.53 22.94
N TYR A 101 60.53 17.10 21.89
CA TYR A 101 61.24 15.83 21.75
C TYR A 101 62.47 16.07 20.88
N VAL A 102 63.59 15.42 21.20
CA VAL A 102 64.78 15.43 20.36
C VAL A 102 64.64 14.34 19.30
N ILE A 103 64.61 14.73 18.02
CA ILE A 103 64.33 13.83 16.89
C ILE A 103 65.48 13.94 15.90
N TYR A 104 66.28 12.89 15.79
CA TYR A 104 67.33 12.74 14.78
C TYR A 104 66.84 11.94 13.58
N SER A 105 67.48 12.11 12.43
CA SER A 105 67.14 11.36 11.21
C SER A 105 67.21 9.83 11.41
N ASP A 106 68.13 9.33 12.22
CA ASP A 106 68.34 7.90 12.52
C ASP A 106 67.63 7.40 13.79
N SER A 107 66.82 8.26 14.43
CA SER A 107 66.21 7.94 15.73
C SER A 107 65.07 6.90 15.65
N PHE A 108 64.49 6.71 14.47
CA PHE A 108 63.48 5.69 14.19
C PHE A 108 63.39 5.41 12.69
N GLU A 109 62.77 4.29 12.33
CA GLU A 109 62.41 3.93 10.96
C GLU A 109 60.88 3.94 10.86
N GLY A 110 60.32 4.52 9.79
CA GLY A 110 58.89 4.62 9.57
C GLY A 110 58.29 6.02 9.74
N VAL A 111 57.01 6.06 10.14
CA VAL A 111 56.26 7.27 10.46
C VAL A 111 56.05 7.36 11.97
N ARG A 112 56.26 8.54 12.58
CA ARG A 112 55.89 8.83 13.97
C ARG A 112 55.17 10.14 14.09
N ILE A 113 54.22 10.21 15.02
CA ILE A 113 53.45 11.42 15.32
C ILE A 113 53.89 11.98 16.67
N PHE A 114 54.30 13.24 16.68
CA PHE A 114 54.69 13.97 17.89
C PHE A 114 53.81 15.21 18.08
N PRO A 115 53.40 15.55 19.31
CA PRO A 115 52.75 16.83 19.56
C PRO A 115 53.80 17.94 19.50
N ASN A 116 53.44 19.09 18.93
CA ASN A 116 54.24 20.32 19.03
C ASN A 116 53.91 21.11 20.30
N LEU A 117 54.51 22.28 20.49
CA LEU A 117 54.35 23.09 21.71
C LEU A 117 52.93 23.68 21.89
N VAL A 118 52.09 23.67 20.85
CA VAL A 118 50.65 24.00 20.93
C VAL A 118 49.75 22.75 20.98
N ASN A 119 50.35 21.56 21.15
CA ASN A 119 49.71 20.24 21.17
C ASN A 119 49.10 19.77 19.85
N ASN A 120 49.44 20.39 18.71
CA ASN A 120 49.00 19.86 17.41
C ASN A 120 49.89 18.66 17.02
N PRO A 121 49.32 17.63 16.39
CA PRO A 121 50.10 16.52 15.88
C PRO A 121 50.98 16.95 14.71
N THR A 122 52.22 16.48 14.73
CA THR A 122 53.23 16.71 13.70
C THR A 122 53.80 15.35 13.29
N SER A 123 53.69 14.99 12.02
CA SER A 123 54.26 13.73 11.52
C SER A 123 55.74 13.91 11.18
N PHE A 124 56.55 12.93 11.54
CA PHE A 124 57.91 12.76 11.06
C PHE A 124 58.01 11.40 10.35
N THR A 125 58.68 11.37 9.22
CA THR A 125 58.90 10.17 8.42
C THR A 125 60.39 10.00 8.21
N SER A 126 60.93 8.82 8.53
CA SER A 126 62.33 8.46 8.29
C SER A 126 62.44 7.09 7.63
N PHE A 127 63.04 7.03 6.44
CA PHE A 127 63.36 5.79 5.74
C PHE A 127 64.77 5.83 5.18
N ASP A 128 65.67 5.07 5.81
CA ASP A 128 67.09 4.98 5.44
C ASP A 128 67.31 4.48 4.00
N GLU A 129 66.48 3.54 3.53
CA GLU A 129 66.62 2.95 2.19
C GLU A 129 66.38 3.96 1.06
N TYR A 130 65.67 5.05 1.34
CA TYR A 130 65.32 6.10 0.37
C TYR A 130 65.94 7.46 0.70
N GLY A 131 66.67 7.59 1.81
CA GLY A 131 67.17 8.87 2.31
C GLY A 131 66.04 9.87 2.58
N GLU A 132 64.85 9.38 2.89
CA GLU A 132 63.68 10.22 3.12
C GLU A 132 63.58 10.57 4.60
N PHE A 133 63.90 11.81 4.95
CA PHE A 133 63.59 12.39 6.26
C PHE A 133 62.69 13.61 6.07
N LYS A 134 61.45 13.51 6.54
CA LYS A 134 60.39 14.49 6.29
C LYS A 134 59.66 14.86 7.57
N VAL A 135 59.14 16.07 7.63
CA VAL A 135 58.22 16.54 8.68
C VAL A 135 56.96 17.12 8.04
N SER A 136 55.78 16.61 8.41
CA SER A 136 54.49 17.00 7.81
C SER A 136 54.53 16.94 6.26
N ASN A 137 55.17 15.89 5.72
CA ASN A 137 55.43 15.66 4.29
C ASN A 137 56.38 16.67 3.61
N ILE A 138 57.05 17.54 4.36
CA ILE A 138 58.07 18.47 3.87
C ILE A 138 59.45 17.86 4.08
N SER A 139 60.32 17.92 3.06
CA SER A 139 61.70 17.40 3.16
C SER A 139 62.54 18.19 4.16
N ILE A 140 63.25 17.47 5.01
CA ILE A 140 64.31 18.03 5.87
C ILE A 140 65.60 18.01 5.05
N VAL A 141 66.10 19.19 4.70
CA VAL A 141 67.25 19.41 3.81
C VAL A 141 68.54 19.74 4.57
N GLU A 142 68.44 20.19 5.81
CA GLU A 142 69.57 20.40 6.72
C GLU A 142 69.32 19.61 8.01
N PRO A 143 69.56 18.29 8.01
CA PRO A 143 69.23 17.45 9.15
C PRO A 143 70.24 17.56 10.29
N ASP A 144 69.79 17.26 11.51
CA ASP A 144 70.60 16.91 12.67
C ASP A 144 71.62 17.97 13.13
N LEU A 145 71.25 19.25 13.07
CA LEU A 145 72.09 20.34 13.58
C LEU A 145 71.97 20.44 15.11
N GLU A 146 72.97 19.92 15.83
CA GLU A 146 72.93 19.76 17.28
C GLU A 146 73.31 21.02 18.08
N ALA A 147 72.45 21.41 19.02
CA ALA A 147 72.67 22.42 20.04
C ALA A 147 72.99 21.75 21.38
N GLU A 148 74.26 21.34 21.54
CA GLU A 148 74.74 20.55 22.68
C GLU A 148 74.42 21.16 24.05
N SER A 149 74.36 22.50 24.15
CA SER A 149 74.09 23.17 25.43
C SER A 149 72.64 23.09 25.92
N GLN A 150 71.71 22.70 25.03
CA GLN A 150 70.27 22.64 25.29
C GLN A 150 69.66 21.24 25.08
N ASP A 151 70.47 20.24 24.73
CA ASP A 151 69.99 18.92 24.27
C ASP A 151 68.89 19.10 23.20
N ALA A 152 69.21 19.86 22.16
CA ALA A 152 68.24 20.25 21.14
C ALA A 152 68.80 20.07 19.74
N VAL A 153 67.91 19.87 18.78
CA VAL A 153 68.28 19.66 17.37
C VAL A 153 67.51 20.59 16.45
N VAL A 154 68.19 21.17 15.47
CA VAL A 154 67.56 22.00 14.42
C VAL A 154 67.43 21.15 13.16
N GLN A 155 66.20 21.00 12.68
CA GLN A 155 65.87 20.27 11.45
C GLN A 155 65.45 21.29 10.38
N GLY A 156 66.32 21.54 9.41
CA GLY A 156 66.09 22.56 8.38
C GLY A 156 65.16 22.08 7.27
N VAL A 157 64.08 22.80 6.99
CA VAL A 157 63.05 22.41 6.00
C VAL A 157 62.98 23.36 4.82
N GLU A 158 62.64 22.83 3.64
CA GLU A 158 62.59 23.59 2.39
C GLU A 158 61.29 24.40 2.20
N GLU A 159 60.25 24.15 3.00
CA GLU A 159 58.94 24.81 2.95
C GLU A 159 58.45 25.24 4.35
N LEU A 160 57.45 26.12 4.41
CA LEU A 160 56.78 26.50 5.65
C LEU A 160 55.76 25.44 6.07
N LEU A 161 55.59 25.21 7.38
CA LEU A 161 54.53 24.32 7.90
C LEU A 161 53.15 24.93 7.63
N SER A 162 52.38 24.31 6.74
CA SER A 162 51.03 24.75 6.41
C SER A 162 50.12 24.66 7.65
N PRO A 163 49.24 25.66 7.91
CA PRO A 163 48.20 25.52 8.94
C PRO A 163 47.26 24.38 8.55
N VAL A 164 46.80 23.64 9.56
CA VAL A 164 45.79 22.58 9.41
C VAL A 164 44.54 23.02 10.15
N ASP A 165 43.39 22.74 9.57
CA ASP A 165 42.10 23.01 10.20
C ASP A 165 41.91 22.10 11.42
N ASP A 166 40.95 22.44 12.28
CA ASP A 166 40.52 21.52 13.34
C ASP A 166 39.78 20.31 12.77
N LEU A 167 39.64 19.29 13.61
CA LEU A 167 39.04 18.03 13.23
C LEU A 167 37.59 18.20 12.79
N TYR A 168 36.83 19.11 13.42
CA TYR A 168 35.43 19.35 13.07
C TYR A 168 35.31 19.93 11.65
N ALA A 169 36.09 20.97 11.34
CA ALA A 169 36.13 21.57 10.01
C ALA A 169 36.55 20.54 8.95
N THR A 170 37.60 19.75 9.25
CA THR A 170 38.09 18.70 8.35
C THR A 170 37.03 17.62 8.08
N LEU A 171 36.33 17.16 9.11
CA LEU A 171 35.32 16.10 8.98
C LEU A 171 33.99 16.60 8.40
N SER A 172 33.62 17.86 8.65
CA SER A 172 32.35 18.44 8.17
C SER A 172 32.23 18.48 6.65
N GLU A 173 33.37 18.49 5.96
CA GLU A 173 33.44 18.45 4.49
C GLU A 173 33.50 17.02 3.92
N LYS A 174 33.55 15.99 4.77
CA LYS A 174 33.75 14.59 4.37
C LYS A 174 32.41 13.86 4.16
N GLY A 175 31.72 14.22 3.08
CA GLY A 175 30.54 13.50 2.56
C GLY A 175 29.49 13.17 3.62
N ASP A 176 28.90 11.98 3.53
CA ASP A 176 27.84 11.48 4.42
C ASP A 176 28.20 11.57 5.91
N PHE A 177 29.46 11.27 6.28
CA PHE A 177 29.92 11.36 7.66
C PHE A 177 29.88 12.79 8.17
N GLY A 178 30.34 13.74 7.35
CA GLY A 178 30.28 15.16 7.64
C GLY A 178 28.85 15.67 7.78
N GLU A 179 27.90 15.15 6.99
CA GLU A 179 26.49 15.53 7.13
C GLU A 179 25.88 15.07 8.46
N ILE A 180 26.16 13.83 8.86
CA ILE A 180 25.74 13.30 10.16
C ILE A 180 26.36 14.12 11.30
N LEU A 181 27.64 14.47 11.19
CA LEU A 181 28.32 15.32 12.16
C LEU A 181 27.63 16.69 12.29
N ARG A 182 27.34 17.35 11.17
CA ARG A 182 26.64 18.66 11.14
C ARG A 182 25.22 18.60 11.69
N ALA A 183 24.51 17.48 11.47
CA ALA A 183 23.17 17.28 12.00
C ALA A 183 23.15 16.96 13.50
N SER A 184 24.27 16.44 14.02
CA SER A 184 24.37 16.02 15.43
C SER A 184 24.47 17.17 16.41
N THR A 185 24.05 16.92 17.65
CA THR A 185 24.15 17.85 18.79
C THR A 185 25.34 17.53 19.71
N ILE A 186 26.35 16.81 19.19
CA ILE A 186 27.57 16.44 19.92
C ILE A 186 28.33 17.68 20.40
N ASP A 187 28.84 17.64 21.63
CA ASP A 187 29.74 18.66 22.15
C ASP A 187 31.07 18.63 21.40
N SER A 188 31.53 19.79 20.91
CA SER A 188 32.81 19.93 20.21
C SER A 188 34.00 19.46 21.06
N ASP A 189 33.87 19.45 22.38
CA ASP A 189 34.91 18.95 23.28
C ASP A 189 35.24 17.46 23.05
N PHE A 190 34.30 16.66 22.53
CA PHE A 190 34.55 15.26 22.16
C PHE A 190 35.45 15.10 20.93
N LEU A 191 35.68 16.16 20.16
CA LEU A 191 36.56 16.16 18.99
C LEU A 191 37.97 16.68 19.32
N ASN A 192 38.25 17.01 20.59
CA ASN A 192 39.57 17.44 21.02
C ASN A 192 40.44 16.27 21.46
N ASN A 193 41.65 16.19 20.90
CA ASN A 193 42.64 15.15 21.17
C ASN A 193 42.06 13.75 20.91
N VAL A 194 41.64 13.50 19.67
CA VAL A 194 41.05 12.21 19.27
C VAL A 194 41.60 11.71 17.94
N THR A 195 41.54 10.39 17.78
CA THR A 195 41.71 9.69 16.51
C THR A 195 40.34 9.38 15.92
N CYS A 196 40.09 9.79 14.69
CA CYS A 196 38.88 9.47 13.94
C CYS A 196 39.17 8.37 12.91
N PHE A 197 38.37 7.31 12.94
CA PHE A 197 38.35 6.29 11.91
C PHE A 197 37.25 6.63 10.91
N LEU A 198 37.61 7.11 9.72
CA LEU A 198 36.66 7.66 8.76
C LEU A 198 36.36 6.66 7.64
N PRO A 199 35.16 6.09 7.55
CA PRO A 199 34.77 5.30 6.38
C PRO A 199 34.46 6.20 5.19
N ARG A 200 35.00 5.90 4.01
CA ARG A 200 34.70 6.64 2.76
C ARG A 200 33.26 6.46 2.27
N LYS A 201 32.62 5.35 2.64
CA LYS A 201 31.24 5.04 2.25
C LYS A 201 30.49 4.41 3.42
N LEU A 202 29.31 4.97 3.73
CA LEU A 202 28.39 4.43 4.71
C LEU A 202 27.44 3.41 4.07
N PRO A 203 26.94 2.42 4.83
CA PRO A 203 26.10 1.35 4.30
C PRO A 203 24.60 1.71 4.29
N TYR A 204 24.23 2.98 4.44
CA TYR A 204 22.85 3.42 4.62
C TYR A 204 22.18 3.74 3.28
N ASN A 205 20.90 3.39 3.15
CA ASN A 205 20.08 3.85 2.03
C ASN A 205 19.56 5.29 2.27
N GLU A 206 18.88 5.87 1.26
CA GLU A 206 18.38 7.25 1.32
C GLU A 206 17.46 7.53 2.52
N VAL A 207 16.56 6.60 2.84
CA VAL A 207 15.62 6.74 3.96
C VAL A 207 16.35 6.63 5.30
N GLU A 208 17.26 5.67 5.42
CA GLU A 208 18.09 5.48 6.62
C GLU A 208 18.99 6.69 6.88
N PHE A 209 19.56 7.26 5.81
CA PHE A 209 20.39 8.46 5.88
C PHE A 209 19.57 9.72 6.20
N SER A 210 18.37 9.85 5.62
CA SER A 210 17.40 10.90 5.97
C SER A 210 17.06 10.86 7.46
N TYR A 211 16.84 9.68 8.03
CA TYR A 211 16.67 9.53 9.48
C TYR A 211 17.91 9.99 10.25
N LEU A 212 19.09 9.49 9.90
CA LEU A 212 20.36 9.80 10.60
C LEU A 212 20.76 11.27 10.55
N THR A 213 20.27 12.04 9.58
CA THR A 213 20.49 13.48 9.45
C THR A 213 19.33 14.32 10.02
N SER A 214 18.27 13.66 10.51
CA SER A 214 17.13 14.32 11.13
C SER A 214 17.36 14.64 12.61
N GLN A 215 16.54 15.54 13.16
CA GLN A 215 16.51 15.85 14.60
C GLN A 215 16.06 14.68 15.50
N TYR A 216 15.46 13.63 14.92
CA TYR A 216 14.94 12.48 15.66
C TYR A 216 16.01 11.41 15.95
N ALA A 217 17.22 11.57 15.41
CA ALA A 217 18.31 10.61 15.51
C ALA A 217 19.40 11.00 16.53
N ASN A 218 19.18 11.96 17.44
CA ASN A 218 20.23 12.47 18.35
C ASN A 218 21.07 11.38 19.04
N GLU A 219 20.42 10.38 19.65
CA GLU A 219 21.13 9.29 20.34
C GLU A 219 21.87 8.37 19.37
N ASP A 220 21.28 8.11 18.20
CA ASP A 220 21.90 7.28 17.16
C ASP A 220 23.08 7.99 16.50
N GLN A 221 22.97 9.29 16.21
CA GLN A 221 24.04 10.15 15.71
C GLN A 221 25.23 10.16 16.67
N LYS A 222 24.96 10.41 17.96
CA LYS A 222 26.00 10.41 18.99
C LYS A 222 26.71 9.06 19.06
N THR A 223 25.95 7.99 19.14
CA THR A 223 26.52 6.63 19.21
C THR A 223 27.29 6.29 17.95
N PHE A 224 26.80 6.67 16.76
CA PHE A 224 27.49 6.49 15.48
C PHE A 224 28.85 7.21 15.49
N LEU A 225 28.88 8.50 15.85
CA LEU A 225 30.11 9.29 15.89
C LEU A 225 31.09 8.71 16.93
N PHE A 226 30.62 8.40 18.12
CA PHE A 226 31.46 7.87 19.21
C PHE A 226 32.08 6.51 18.88
N HIS A 227 31.46 5.75 17.98
CA HIS A 227 32.01 4.48 17.54
C HIS A 227 33.26 4.65 16.68
N HIS A 228 33.36 5.79 15.97
CA HIS A 228 34.46 6.15 15.07
C HIS A 228 35.52 7.02 15.73
N LEU A 229 35.33 7.42 17.00
CA LEU A 229 36.23 8.32 17.72
C LEU A 229 36.91 7.59 18.88
N VAL A 230 38.23 7.73 18.96
CA VAL A 230 39.06 7.20 20.05
C VAL A 230 39.74 8.37 20.77
N PRO A 231 39.68 8.45 22.11
CA PRO A 231 40.44 9.43 22.88
C PRO A 231 41.95 9.25 22.73
N GLY A 232 42.67 10.32 22.38
CA GLY A 232 44.10 10.34 22.13
C GLY A 232 44.44 10.41 20.64
N ILE A 233 45.65 10.85 20.32
CA ILE A 233 46.19 10.91 18.96
C ILE A 233 47.06 9.67 18.73
N TYR A 234 46.60 8.79 17.85
CA TYR A 234 47.26 7.54 17.49
C TYR A 234 47.51 7.49 15.99
N GLY A 235 48.78 7.34 15.59
CA GLY A 235 49.22 7.23 14.22
C GLY A 235 50.70 6.85 14.15
N GLY A 236 51.19 6.57 12.95
CA GLY A 236 52.54 6.08 12.71
C GLY A 236 52.76 4.62 13.14
N ASP A 237 54.01 4.27 13.42
CA ASP A 237 54.45 2.93 13.83
C ASP A 237 54.12 2.65 15.30
N VAL A 238 52.83 2.43 15.57
CA VAL A 238 52.30 2.13 16.91
C VAL A 238 51.33 0.97 16.83
N ASN A 239 51.54 -0.02 17.71
CA ASN A 239 50.63 -1.15 17.92
C ASN A 239 50.07 -1.10 19.34
N THR A 240 48.75 -1.03 19.48
CA THR A 240 48.07 -0.98 20.78
C THR A 240 46.61 -1.37 20.64
N SER A 241 45.98 -1.79 21.73
CA SER A 241 44.52 -1.86 21.80
C SER A 241 43.97 -0.52 22.29
N LEU A 242 42.97 -0.01 21.59
CA LEU A 242 42.32 1.27 21.85
C LEU A 242 40.88 1.04 22.32
N VAL A 243 40.32 2.03 23.02
CA VAL A 243 38.91 2.01 23.41
C VAL A 243 38.24 3.24 22.81
N ASN A 244 37.22 3.04 21.98
CA ASN A 244 36.46 4.16 21.40
C ASN A 244 35.57 4.84 22.45
N LEU A 245 34.92 5.94 22.08
CA LEU A 245 34.04 6.69 23.00
C LEU A 245 32.77 5.92 23.41
N ASN A 246 32.42 4.82 22.74
CA ASN A 246 31.36 3.90 23.14
C ASN A 246 31.82 2.80 24.11
N GLY A 247 33.14 2.65 24.32
CA GLY A 247 33.72 1.62 25.17
C GLY A 247 34.10 0.32 24.44
N ASP A 248 34.03 0.29 23.11
CA ASP A 248 34.43 -0.87 22.31
C ASP A 248 35.95 -0.90 22.15
N ILE A 249 36.52 -2.10 22.22
CA ILE A 249 37.95 -2.32 22.00
C ILE A 249 38.21 -2.41 20.50
N VAL A 250 39.19 -1.65 20.03
CA VAL A 250 39.69 -1.67 18.65
C VAL A 250 41.17 -2.00 18.71
N ASP A 251 41.58 -3.12 18.11
CA ASP A 251 42.99 -3.44 17.97
C ASP A 251 43.57 -2.58 16.84
N PHE A 252 44.48 -1.68 17.20
CA PHE A 252 45.11 -0.74 16.31
C PHE A 252 46.54 -1.20 16.04
N SER A 253 46.85 -1.49 14.79
CA SER A 253 48.18 -1.91 14.37
C SER A 253 48.67 -1.11 13.18
N SER A 254 49.98 -0.96 13.12
CA SER A 254 50.69 -0.32 12.04
C SER A 254 51.11 -1.34 10.98
N VAL A 255 51.05 -0.92 9.71
CA VAL A 255 51.53 -1.66 8.55
C VAL A 255 52.56 -0.80 7.82
N ASP A 256 53.57 -1.45 7.23
CA ASP A 256 54.66 -0.80 6.49
C ASP A 256 55.31 0.36 7.27
N HIS A 257 55.67 0.09 8.52
CA HIS A 257 56.33 1.03 9.43
C HIS A 257 55.56 2.36 9.60
N GLY A 258 54.23 2.33 9.74
CA GLY A 258 53.44 3.53 10.02
C GLY A 258 52.84 4.23 8.81
N LEU A 259 53.11 3.74 7.59
CA LEU A 259 52.52 4.27 6.37
C LEU A 259 51.03 3.94 6.26
N GLU A 260 50.63 2.78 6.75
CA GLU A 260 49.24 2.32 6.76
C GLU A 260 48.85 1.87 8.17
N ILE A 261 47.54 1.95 8.46
CA ILE A 261 46.97 1.51 9.73
C ILE A 261 46.00 0.36 9.46
N SER A 262 46.09 -0.68 10.27
CA SER A 262 45.12 -1.77 10.33
C SER A 262 44.29 -1.71 11.62
N LEU A 263 42.99 -1.92 11.48
CA LEU A 263 42.07 -2.11 12.60
C LEU A 263 41.60 -3.57 12.65
N ASN A 264 41.68 -4.18 13.83
CA ASN A 264 41.28 -5.55 14.11
C ASN A 264 41.85 -6.57 13.11
N ASP A 265 43.09 -6.34 12.64
CA ASP A 265 43.80 -7.12 11.61
C ASP A 265 43.01 -7.36 10.30
N THR A 266 41.96 -6.57 10.05
CA THR A 266 40.98 -6.82 8.98
C THR A 266 40.74 -5.61 8.10
N PHE A 267 40.75 -4.41 8.67
CA PHE A 267 40.48 -3.18 7.93
C PHE A 267 41.78 -2.41 7.73
N LEU A 268 42.22 -2.30 6.48
CA LEU A 268 43.40 -1.52 6.11
C LEU A 268 42.98 -0.11 5.69
N SER A 269 43.68 0.90 6.19
CA SER A 269 43.45 2.29 5.84
C SER A 269 43.74 2.53 4.37
N THR A 270 42.89 3.30 3.69
CA THR A 270 43.17 3.84 2.36
C THR A 270 44.04 5.09 2.40
N GLU A 271 44.00 5.79 3.52
CA GLU A 271 44.82 6.96 3.79
C GLU A 271 45.02 7.04 5.30
N ALA A 272 46.26 7.06 5.75
CA ALA A 272 46.59 7.09 7.16
C ALA A 272 47.26 8.42 7.53
N ASN A 273 47.19 8.76 8.81
CA ASN A 273 47.89 9.90 9.40
C ASN A 273 47.49 11.26 8.82
N VAL A 274 46.23 11.43 8.44
CA VAL A 274 45.70 12.73 7.99
C VAL A 274 45.58 13.65 9.22
N LEU A 275 46.36 14.74 9.24
CA LEU A 275 46.52 15.58 10.42
C LEU A 275 45.44 16.68 10.49
N ALA A 276 44.86 16.85 11.67
CA ALA A 276 44.07 18.01 12.05
C ALA A 276 44.72 18.69 13.26
N SER A 277 44.40 19.96 13.53
CA SER A 277 45.07 20.72 14.61
C SER A 277 44.87 20.12 16.00
N ASN A 278 43.76 19.43 16.24
CA ASN A 278 43.39 18.81 17.51
C ASN A 278 43.11 17.29 17.40
N GLY A 279 43.49 16.63 16.30
CA GLY A 279 43.20 15.22 16.09
C GLY A 279 43.89 14.62 14.87
N ILE A 280 43.62 13.33 14.64
CA ILE A 280 44.17 12.59 13.49
C ILE A 280 43.09 11.72 12.86
N ILE A 281 43.09 11.62 11.53
CA ILE A 281 42.11 10.83 10.77
C ILE A 281 42.85 9.69 10.06
N HIS A 282 42.25 8.51 10.12
CA HIS A 282 42.60 7.37 9.26
C HIS A 282 41.37 7.03 8.42
N GLU A 283 41.49 7.13 7.10
CA GLU A 283 40.41 6.82 6.18
C GLU A 283 40.41 5.35 5.79
N PHE A 284 39.22 4.76 5.67
CA PHE A 284 39.03 3.36 5.28
C PHE A 284 38.06 3.24 4.11
N SER A 285 38.29 2.26 3.25
CA SER A 285 37.44 2.01 2.08
C SER A 285 36.05 1.47 2.43
N THR A 286 35.89 0.88 3.60
CA THR A 286 34.68 0.19 4.02
C THR A 286 34.20 0.68 5.37
N ASN A 287 32.91 0.48 5.63
CA ASN A 287 32.36 0.72 6.96
C ASN A 287 32.97 -0.28 7.96
N LEU A 288 33.55 0.26 9.03
CA LEU A 288 34.31 -0.47 10.03
C LEU A 288 33.42 -1.24 10.99
N PHE A 289 32.16 -0.81 11.12
CA PHE A 289 31.29 -1.26 12.19
C PHE A 289 29.91 -1.64 11.67
N LYS A 290 29.54 -2.92 11.83
CA LYS A 290 28.30 -3.48 11.29
C LYS A 290 27.17 -3.43 12.32
N GLY A 291 25.95 -3.20 11.83
CA GLY A 291 24.72 -3.43 12.60
C GLY A 291 24.25 -2.23 13.43
N PHE A 292 24.78 -1.03 13.19
CA PHE A 292 24.36 0.19 13.90
C PHE A 292 24.00 1.33 12.92
N PRO A 293 23.00 2.18 13.21
CA PRO A 293 21.99 1.95 14.24
C PRO A 293 21.07 0.78 13.88
N HIS A 294 20.45 0.19 14.89
CA HIS A 294 19.38 -0.78 14.65
C HIS A 294 18.14 -0.04 14.19
N PHE A 295 17.81 -0.17 12.90
CA PHE A 295 16.63 0.44 12.30
C PHE A 295 15.36 -0.31 12.71
N THR A 296 14.40 0.44 13.23
CA THR A 296 13.03 0.00 13.54
C THR A 296 12.06 0.69 12.59
N PRO A 297 10.81 0.21 12.45
CA PRO A 297 9.78 0.93 11.70
C PRO A 297 9.65 2.41 12.11
N LEU A 298 9.77 2.74 13.40
CA LEU A 298 9.79 4.12 13.92
C LEU A 298 10.84 4.98 13.21
N LYS A 299 12.09 4.51 13.18
CA LYS A 299 13.22 5.25 12.58
C LYS A 299 13.03 5.41 11.08
N VAL A 300 12.54 4.36 10.43
CA VAL A 300 12.20 4.39 8.99
C VAL A 300 11.10 5.41 8.71
N LEU A 301 10.04 5.47 9.52
CA LEU A 301 8.96 6.44 9.35
C LEU A 301 9.48 7.88 9.46
N TYR A 302 10.39 8.16 10.40
CA TYR A 302 11.06 9.46 10.44
C TYR A 302 11.91 9.73 9.20
N GLY A 303 12.64 8.72 8.69
CA GLY A 303 13.40 8.83 7.45
C GLY A 303 12.53 9.07 6.21
N LEU A 304 11.29 8.57 6.21
CA LEU A 304 10.26 8.82 5.21
C LEU A 304 9.53 10.17 5.41
N ASN A 305 9.94 10.96 6.40
CA ASN A 305 9.32 12.23 6.78
C ASN A 305 7.87 12.12 7.32
N GLU A 306 7.49 10.97 7.87
CA GLU A 306 6.15 10.69 8.42
C GLU A 306 6.05 11.02 9.92
N SER A 307 6.62 12.16 10.32
CA SER A 307 6.73 12.54 11.74
C SER A 307 5.38 12.75 12.43
N GLU A 308 4.40 13.33 11.72
CA GLU A 308 3.05 13.53 12.26
C GLU A 308 2.32 12.20 12.53
N PHE A 309 2.47 11.22 11.63
CA PHE A 309 1.93 9.87 11.84
C PHE A 309 2.56 9.20 13.06
N VAL A 310 3.88 9.33 13.21
CA VAL A 310 4.61 8.82 14.38
C VAL A 310 4.13 9.49 15.67
N ASP A 311 3.95 10.81 15.66
CA ASP A 311 3.47 11.56 16.83
C ASP A 311 2.07 11.10 17.25
N GLU A 312 1.16 10.86 16.31
CA GLU A 312 -0.18 10.31 16.59
C GLU A 312 -0.12 8.89 17.20
N ILE A 313 0.79 8.04 16.71
CA ILE A 313 1.01 6.70 17.29
C ILE A 313 1.51 6.80 18.74
N ILE A 314 2.51 7.65 18.99
CA ILE A 314 3.07 7.86 20.33
C ILE A 314 2.01 8.44 21.26
N PHE A 315 1.29 9.48 20.82
CA PHE A 315 0.22 10.13 21.58
C PHE A 315 -0.87 9.13 22.02
N ARG A 316 -1.21 8.17 21.15
CA ARG A 316 -2.23 7.14 21.41
C ARG A 316 -1.68 5.90 22.14
N LYS A 317 -0.41 5.92 22.52
CA LYS A 317 0.31 4.84 23.21
C LYS A 317 0.32 3.55 22.39
N LEU A 318 0.63 3.69 21.11
CA LEU A 318 0.70 2.61 20.13
C LEU A 318 2.13 2.36 19.63
N SER A 319 3.16 2.91 20.29
CA SER A 319 4.56 2.82 19.84
C SER A 319 5.07 1.37 19.70
N TYR A 320 4.49 0.43 20.45
CA TYR A 320 4.77 -1.00 20.31
C TYR A 320 4.55 -1.56 18.89
N LEU A 321 3.76 -0.87 18.05
CA LEU A 321 3.56 -1.23 16.64
C LEU A 321 4.72 -0.79 15.74
N ILE A 322 5.57 0.13 16.17
CA ILE A 322 6.65 0.69 15.33
C ILE A 322 8.04 0.61 15.98
N ASP A 323 8.12 0.27 17.27
CA ASP A 323 9.37 0.08 17.99
C ASP A 323 9.96 -1.32 17.81
N ASP A 324 9.13 -2.33 17.52
CA ASP A 324 9.54 -3.73 17.42
C ASP A 324 9.74 -4.18 15.95
N PRO A 325 11.00 -4.35 15.50
CA PRO A 325 11.29 -4.78 14.13
C PRO A 325 10.99 -6.27 13.87
N SER A 326 10.66 -7.05 14.90
CA SER A 326 10.34 -8.47 14.77
C SER A 326 8.89 -8.73 14.33
N LEU A 327 8.03 -7.72 14.43
CA LEU A 327 6.62 -7.80 14.03
C LEU A 327 6.48 -8.11 12.54
N ASN A 328 5.65 -9.11 12.24
CA ASN A 328 5.21 -9.42 10.89
C ASN A 328 3.92 -8.66 10.60
N GLN A 329 4.03 -7.54 9.92
CA GLN A 329 2.91 -6.61 9.72
C GLN A 329 3.08 -5.78 8.45
N THR A 330 1.97 -5.16 8.05
CA THR A 330 1.93 -4.13 7.01
C THR A 330 1.40 -2.83 7.59
N ILE A 331 2.06 -1.72 7.29
CA ILE A 331 1.67 -0.37 7.71
C ILE A 331 1.22 0.38 6.46
N PHE A 332 0.03 0.99 6.52
CA PHE A 332 -0.48 1.85 5.46
C PHE A 332 -0.42 3.31 5.87
N ILE A 333 0.17 4.14 5.01
CA ILE A 333 0.38 5.57 5.28
C ILE A 333 -0.34 6.38 4.21
N PRO A 334 -1.33 7.22 4.57
CA PRO A 334 -1.98 8.09 3.60
C PRO A 334 -1.00 9.12 3.06
N ARG A 335 -1.01 9.33 1.75
CA ARG A 335 -0.30 10.45 1.14
C ARG A 335 -0.97 11.75 1.54
N VAL A 336 -0.21 12.63 2.17
CA VAL A 336 -0.60 14.03 2.28
C VAL A 336 -0.35 14.65 0.92
N THR A 337 -1.40 14.80 0.09
CA THR A 337 -1.28 15.57 -1.15
C THR A 337 -1.30 17.05 -0.81
N ASP A 338 -0.18 17.73 -1.05
CA ASP A 338 -0.03 19.20 -0.98
C ASP A 338 -0.83 19.92 -2.08
N ASN A 339 -2.08 19.52 -2.33
CA ASN A 339 -2.94 20.25 -3.27
C ASN A 339 -3.40 21.54 -2.59
N ASP A 340 -2.64 22.60 -2.91
CA ASP A 340 -2.67 24.00 -2.47
C ASP A 340 -4.01 24.78 -2.56
N ASP A 341 -5.19 24.16 -2.67
CA ASP A 341 -6.44 24.92 -2.85
C ASP A 341 -7.62 24.60 -1.90
N ASP A 342 -7.52 23.56 -1.07
CA ASP A 342 -8.58 23.26 -0.09
C ASP A 342 -8.01 23.12 1.32
N THR A 343 -8.05 24.22 2.07
CA THR A 343 -7.77 24.28 3.52
C THR A 343 -8.77 23.48 4.39
N GLU A 344 -9.58 22.59 3.80
CA GLU A 344 -10.62 21.82 4.49
C GLU A 344 -10.40 20.29 4.51
N ASN A 345 -9.39 19.72 3.81
CA ASN A 345 -9.20 18.26 3.77
C ASN A 345 -7.84 17.77 4.29
N PHE A 346 -7.23 18.49 5.24
CA PHE A 346 -6.29 17.84 6.15
C PHE A 346 -7.11 16.87 7.01
N GLN A 347 -7.22 15.60 6.59
CA GLN A 347 -7.78 14.55 7.43
C GLN A 347 -6.66 14.16 8.41
N PRO A 348 -6.64 14.67 9.67
CA PRO A 348 -5.63 14.26 10.64
C PRO A 348 -5.68 12.73 10.74
N TYR A 349 -4.50 12.09 10.65
CA TYR A 349 -4.32 10.65 10.77
C TYR A 349 -5.28 10.09 11.81
N GLY A 350 -6.36 9.44 11.35
CA GLY A 350 -7.43 8.87 12.18
C GLY A 350 -7.77 9.62 13.48
N VAL A 351 -8.82 10.45 13.48
CA VAL A 351 -9.34 11.20 14.65
C VAL A 351 -9.36 10.38 15.96
N ASN A 352 -9.57 9.06 15.88
CA ASN A 352 -9.59 8.14 17.01
C ASN A 352 -8.53 7.00 16.93
N LYS A 353 -8.26 6.38 18.08
CA LYS A 353 -7.31 5.27 18.23
C LYS A 353 -7.62 4.06 17.33
N ASN A 354 -8.90 3.82 17.03
CA ASN A 354 -9.34 2.67 16.25
C ASN A 354 -8.99 2.84 14.77
N ASN A 355 -9.11 4.06 14.24
CA ASN A 355 -8.71 4.37 12.87
C ASN A 355 -7.21 4.18 12.69
N ILE A 356 -6.38 4.63 13.64
CA ILE A 356 -4.93 4.39 13.61
C ILE A 356 -4.63 2.88 13.62
N LEU A 357 -5.26 2.11 14.51
CA LEU A 357 -5.09 0.64 14.53
C LEU A 357 -5.51 -0.04 13.23
N TYR A 358 -6.46 0.55 12.50
CA TYR A 358 -6.94 0.04 11.21
C TYR A 358 -5.96 0.34 10.05
N GLN A 359 -4.97 1.21 10.25
CA GLN A 359 -3.85 1.42 9.32
C GLN A 359 -2.79 0.30 9.38
N PHE A 360 -2.91 -0.63 10.32
CA PHE A 360 -1.97 -1.74 10.49
C PHE A 360 -2.66 -3.06 10.18
N ALA A 361 -2.02 -3.89 9.37
CA ALA A 361 -2.45 -5.26 9.06
C ALA A 361 -1.44 -6.28 9.54
N GLU A 362 -1.91 -7.49 9.83
CA GLU A 362 -1.08 -8.64 10.14
C GLU A 362 -0.52 -9.29 8.87
N GLY A 363 0.76 -9.66 8.91
CA GLY A 363 1.42 -10.27 7.77
C GLY A 363 1.82 -9.29 6.67
N GLN A 364 2.21 -9.84 5.54
CA GLN A 364 2.65 -9.10 4.35
C GLN A 364 1.63 -9.25 3.23
N LEU A 365 1.53 -8.24 2.38
CA LEU A 365 0.65 -8.28 1.22
C LEU A 365 1.10 -9.37 0.24
N SER A 366 0.18 -10.23 -0.17
CA SER A 366 0.42 -11.24 -1.21
C SER A 366 0.43 -10.65 -2.62
N GLY A 367 -0.19 -9.47 -2.80
CA GLY A 367 -0.41 -8.85 -4.10
C GLY A 367 -1.63 -9.39 -4.85
N ASN A 368 -2.42 -10.28 -4.23
CA ASN A 368 -3.66 -10.81 -4.77
C ASN A 368 -4.86 -10.30 -3.95
N SER A 369 -6.08 -10.60 -4.43
CA SER A 369 -7.28 -10.38 -3.61
C SER A 369 -7.28 -11.32 -2.40
N GLU A 370 -7.41 -10.76 -1.21
CA GLU A 370 -7.37 -11.48 0.07
C GLU A 370 -8.04 -10.70 1.20
N LEU A 371 -8.31 -11.36 2.32
CA LEU A 371 -8.80 -10.73 3.55
C LEU A 371 -7.70 -10.80 4.62
N LEU A 372 -7.19 -9.63 5.03
CA LEU A 372 -6.17 -9.53 6.07
C LEU A 372 -6.78 -9.14 7.42
N ASP A 373 -6.21 -9.64 8.51
CA ASP A 373 -6.54 -9.14 9.84
C ASP A 373 -5.89 -7.78 10.07
N SER A 374 -6.67 -6.75 10.40
CA SER A 374 -6.13 -5.49 10.90
C SER A 374 -5.66 -5.62 12.36
N LYS A 375 -4.94 -4.62 12.89
CA LYS A 375 -4.67 -4.51 14.33
C LYS A 375 -5.82 -3.87 15.11
N TYR A 376 -6.91 -3.50 14.44
CA TYR A 376 -8.13 -3.03 15.09
C TYR A 376 -9.03 -4.23 15.45
N CYS A 377 -9.09 -4.57 16.75
CA CYS A 377 -9.84 -5.73 17.24
C CYS A 377 -10.98 -5.33 18.18
N PRO A 378 -12.13 -4.88 17.62
CA PRO A 378 -13.28 -4.49 18.43
C PRO A 378 -13.89 -5.70 19.14
N SER A 379 -14.18 -5.53 20.44
CA SER A 379 -14.82 -6.56 21.25
C SER A 379 -16.16 -7.04 20.70
N LYS A 380 -16.85 -6.19 19.93
CA LYS A 380 -18.14 -6.50 19.31
C LYS A 380 -18.05 -7.63 18.27
N ILE A 381 -16.94 -7.79 17.56
CA ILE A 381 -16.83 -8.77 16.45
C ILE A 381 -16.34 -10.15 16.97
N GLY A 382 -15.64 -10.17 18.11
CA GLY A 382 -15.03 -11.39 18.65
C GLY A 382 -13.67 -11.73 18.01
N GLY A 383 -13.08 -10.78 17.27
CA GLY A 383 -11.80 -10.92 16.59
C GLY A 383 -11.29 -9.57 16.08
N CYS A 384 -10.29 -9.61 15.20
CA CYS A 384 -9.79 -8.42 14.52
C CYS A 384 -10.62 -8.11 13.28
N GLN A 385 -10.84 -6.83 13.02
CA GLN A 385 -11.60 -6.42 11.85
C GLN A 385 -10.77 -6.69 10.60
N LYS A 386 -11.42 -7.23 9.56
CA LYS A 386 -10.74 -7.54 8.29
C LYS A 386 -10.47 -6.27 7.48
N LEU A 387 -9.43 -6.34 6.66
CA LEU A 387 -9.14 -5.44 5.56
C LEU A 387 -9.28 -6.24 4.28
N LYS A 388 -10.13 -5.78 3.37
CA LYS A 388 -10.35 -6.46 2.10
C LYS A 388 -9.43 -5.91 1.03
N LEU A 389 -8.51 -6.73 0.56
CA LEU A 389 -7.65 -6.42 -0.57
C LEU A 389 -8.29 -6.97 -1.84
N ASN A 390 -8.41 -6.12 -2.86
CA ASN A 390 -8.97 -6.48 -4.15
C ASN A 390 -8.06 -5.99 -5.27
N LEU A 391 -7.54 -6.92 -6.06
CA LEU A 391 -6.76 -6.62 -7.25
C LEU A 391 -7.72 -6.39 -8.42
N ILE A 392 -7.78 -5.15 -8.93
CA ILE A 392 -8.59 -4.79 -10.10
C ILE A 392 -7.64 -4.30 -11.19
N GLY A 393 -7.48 -5.10 -12.25
CA GLY A 393 -6.47 -4.84 -13.26
C GLY A 393 -5.06 -5.01 -12.70
N HIS A 394 -4.33 -3.91 -12.53
CA HIS A 394 -3.00 -3.89 -11.92
C HIS A 394 -2.96 -3.17 -10.57
N ASP A 395 -4.08 -2.55 -10.17
CA ASP A 395 -4.15 -1.72 -8.98
C ASP A 395 -4.76 -2.52 -7.82
N LEU A 396 -4.16 -2.39 -6.64
CA LEU A 396 -4.61 -3.04 -5.42
C LEU A 396 -5.45 -2.06 -4.60
N PHE A 397 -6.69 -2.45 -4.28
CA PHE A 397 -7.63 -1.65 -3.50
C PHE A 397 -7.84 -2.23 -2.12
N ILE A 398 -7.88 -1.38 -1.10
CA ILE A 398 -8.32 -1.69 0.26
C ILE A 398 -9.79 -1.29 0.40
N ASN A 399 -10.62 -2.23 0.85
CA ASN A 399 -12.05 -2.09 1.07
C ASN A 399 -12.81 -1.52 -0.15
N ASN A 400 -12.32 -1.79 -1.37
CA ASN A 400 -12.82 -1.29 -2.66
C ASN A 400 -12.71 0.22 -2.90
N LEU A 401 -12.08 0.97 -2.00
CA LEU A 401 -12.08 2.44 -2.05
C LEU A 401 -10.68 3.02 -2.14
N VAL A 402 -9.75 2.50 -1.35
CA VAL A 402 -8.44 3.11 -1.16
C VAL A 402 -7.40 2.40 -2.01
N VAL A 403 -6.68 3.13 -2.85
CA VAL A 403 -5.63 2.59 -3.72
C VAL A 403 -4.32 2.46 -2.95
N VAL A 404 -3.67 1.30 -3.07
CA VAL A 404 -2.33 1.06 -2.52
C VAL A 404 -1.29 1.35 -3.58
N ASP A 405 -0.27 2.15 -3.23
CA ASP A 405 0.87 2.35 -4.10
C ASP A 405 1.65 1.04 -4.29
N SER A 406 2.10 0.78 -5.51
CA SER A 406 2.92 -0.40 -5.83
C SER A 406 4.28 -0.43 -5.09
N SER A 407 4.80 0.73 -4.71
CA SER A 407 6.08 0.87 -4.00
C SER A 407 5.91 0.66 -2.50
N SER A 408 6.86 -0.07 -1.90
CA SER A 408 6.90 -0.29 -0.46
C SER A 408 8.31 -0.16 0.08
N TYR A 409 8.39 0.27 1.34
CA TYR A 409 9.61 0.19 2.13
C TYR A 409 9.55 -1.04 3.05
N LYS A 410 10.61 -1.83 3.08
CA LYS A 410 10.68 -3.05 3.91
C LYS A 410 11.74 -2.92 4.98
N ILE A 411 11.36 -3.23 6.22
CA ILE A 411 12.28 -3.28 7.36
C ILE A 411 11.94 -4.50 8.23
N GLY A 412 12.87 -5.44 8.33
CA GLY A 412 12.62 -6.73 8.98
C GLY A 412 11.43 -7.45 8.32
N ASN A 413 10.43 -7.80 9.13
CA ASN A 413 9.17 -8.40 8.65
C ASN A 413 8.05 -7.38 8.46
N THR A 414 8.32 -6.09 8.62
CA THR A 414 7.36 -5.00 8.42
C THR A 414 7.48 -4.43 7.00
N SER A 415 6.35 -4.32 6.30
CA SER A 415 6.24 -3.60 5.03
C SER A 415 5.44 -2.32 5.21
N ILE A 416 5.87 -1.23 4.60
CA ILE A 416 5.23 0.08 4.67
C ILE A 416 4.80 0.48 3.27
N PHE A 417 3.51 0.76 3.09
CA PHE A 417 2.92 1.15 1.82
C PHE A 417 2.26 2.52 1.94
N TYR A 418 2.38 3.32 0.89
CA TYR A 418 1.56 4.52 0.74
C TYR A 418 0.17 4.17 0.20
N ILE A 419 -0.83 4.91 0.65
CA ILE A 419 -2.22 4.83 0.17
C ILE A 419 -2.71 6.23 -0.22
N ASP A 420 -3.69 6.32 -1.11
CA ASP A 420 -4.24 7.60 -1.58
C ASP A 420 -5.14 8.31 -0.56
N GLU A 421 -5.81 7.56 0.31
CA GLU A 421 -6.68 8.08 1.37
C GLU A 421 -6.53 7.29 2.68
N ALA A 422 -6.69 7.95 3.83
CA ALA A 422 -6.61 7.30 5.13
C ALA A 422 -7.72 6.24 5.31
N LEU A 423 -7.35 5.02 5.72
CA LEU A 423 -8.33 3.98 6.05
C LEU A 423 -9.26 4.41 7.19
N THR A 424 -10.56 4.20 6.98
CA THR A 424 -11.60 4.41 7.99
C THR A 424 -12.17 3.06 8.43
N THR A 425 -12.44 2.92 9.73
CA THR A 425 -13.06 1.69 10.23
C THR A 425 -14.44 1.49 9.58
N PRO A 426 -14.84 0.24 9.27
CA PRO A 426 -16.13 -0.01 8.61
C PRO A 426 -17.32 0.61 9.34
N SER A 427 -18.26 1.13 8.56
CA SER A 427 -19.47 1.82 9.04
C SER A 427 -20.59 0.85 9.39
N SER A 428 -21.74 1.36 9.85
CA SER A 428 -22.92 0.53 10.12
C SER A 428 -23.42 -0.17 8.85
N LEU A 429 -24.17 -1.28 9.01
CA LEU A 429 -24.70 -2.09 7.90
C LEU A 429 -25.35 -1.26 6.79
N GLY A 430 -26.25 -0.33 7.14
CA GLY A 430 -26.97 0.47 6.15
C GLY A 430 -26.06 1.36 5.29
N THR A 431 -24.99 1.89 5.89
CA THR A 431 -23.99 2.70 5.16
C THR A 431 -23.02 1.84 4.36
N ALA A 432 -22.58 0.71 4.93
CA ALA A 432 -21.58 -0.16 4.33
C ALA A 432 -22.05 -0.82 3.03
N VAL A 433 -23.32 -1.24 2.97
CA VAL A 433 -23.90 -1.88 1.76
C VAL A 433 -24.02 -0.88 0.61
N GLY A 434 -24.33 0.39 0.91
CA GLY A 434 -24.50 1.44 -0.08
C GLY A 434 -25.53 1.09 -1.16
N SER A 435 -25.33 1.63 -2.37
CA SER A 435 -26.17 1.35 -3.54
C SER A 435 -25.70 0.14 -4.36
N TYR A 436 -24.70 -0.60 -3.89
CA TYR A 436 -24.12 -1.73 -4.62
C TYR A 436 -25.09 -2.92 -4.69
N PHE A 437 -24.98 -3.69 -5.78
CA PHE A 437 -25.72 -4.94 -6.01
C PHE A 437 -27.26 -4.86 -5.94
N HIS A 438 -27.88 -3.68 -5.99
CA HIS A 438 -29.33 -3.51 -5.85
C HIS A 438 -29.93 -4.08 -4.53
N CYS A 439 -29.18 -3.99 -3.43
CA CYS A 439 -29.62 -4.47 -2.11
C CYS A 439 -30.64 -3.55 -1.39
N SER A 440 -31.05 -2.43 -2.00
CA SER A 440 -31.87 -1.38 -1.38
C SER A 440 -33.18 -1.90 -0.76
N ARG A 441 -33.81 -2.88 -1.41
CA ARG A 441 -35.05 -3.49 -0.92
C ARG A 441 -34.84 -4.27 0.38
N SER A 442 -33.71 -4.97 0.53
CA SER A 442 -33.38 -5.66 1.77
C SER A 442 -33.12 -4.66 2.90
N LEU A 443 -32.39 -3.58 2.61
CA LEU A 443 -32.16 -2.51 3.58
C LEU A 443 -33.48 -1.87 4.04
N GLN A 444 -34.40 -1.63 3.11
CA GLN A 444 -35.75 -1.11 3.43
C GLN A 444 -36.51 -2.07 4.35
N PHE A 445 -36.53 -3.38 4.06
CA PHE A 445 -37.22 -4.35 4.90
C PHE A 445 -36.57 -4.51 6.28
N LEU A 446 -35.24 -4.46 6.38
CA LEU A 446 -34.54 -4.48 7.65
C LEU A 446 -34.87 -3.23 8.49
N GLU A 447 -34.91 -2.05 7.87
CA GLU A 447 -35.28 -0.79 8.53
C GLU A 447 -36.74 -0.81 9.03
N ASP A 448 -37.68 -1.24 8.17
CA ASP A 448 -39.11 -1.33 8.50
C ASP A 448 -39.42 -2.28 9.67
N LEU A 449 -38.49 -3.18 9.99
CA LEU A 449 -38.56 -4.18 11.04
C LEU A 449 -37.59 -3.92 12.21
N ASP A 450 -36.85 -2.80 12.20
CA ASP A 450 -35.85 -2.45 13.21
C ASP A 450 -34.71 -3.49 13.37
N LEU A 451 -34.35 -4.15 12.27
CA LEU A 451 -33.30 -5.19 12.20
C LEU A 451 -31.92 -4.66 11.79
N LEU A 452 -31.75 -3.33 11.64
CA LEU A 452 -30.43 -2.71 11.43
C LEU A 452 -29.65 -2.53 12.75
N HIS A 453 -30.30 -2.73 13.90
CA HIS A 453 -29.70 -2.59 15.22
C HIS A 453 -29.27 -3.94 15.81
N PHE A 454 -27.98 -4.23 15.69
CA PHE A 454 -27.41 -5.48 16.17
C PHE A 454 -27.07 -5.44 17.68
N PRO A 455 -27.32 -6.52 18.44
CA PRO A 455 -26.85 -6.65 19.81
C PRO A 455 -25.33 -6.52 19.92
N LYS A 456 -24.83 -5.80 20.94
CA LYS A 456 -23.40 -5.45 21.07
C LYS A 456 -22.50 -6.59 21.60
N SER A 457 -22.97 -7.84 21.62
CA SER A 457 -22.29 -8.93 22.34
C SER A 457 -21.44 -9.85 21.46
N LYS A 458 -21.71 -9.93 20.15
CA LYS A 458 -21.04 -10.84 19.21
C LYS A 458 -21.06 -10.24 17.79
N GLY A 459 -20.18 -10.72 16.91
CA GLY A 459 -20.20 -10.32 15.50
C GLY A 459 -21.26 -11.09 14.71
N TYR A 460 -21.55 -10.65 13.47
CA TYR A 460 -22.62 -11.21 12.65
C TYR A 460 -22.22 -11.49 11.21
N THR A 461 -22.89 -12.47 10.60
CA THR A 461 -22.88 -12.73 9.16
C THR A 461 -24.29 -12.47 8.62
N VAL A 462 -24.42 -11.58 7.63
CA VAL A 462 -25.72 -11.25 7.01
C VAL A 462 -25.75 -11.78 5.59
N LEU A 463 -26.59 -12.77 5.33
CA LEU A 463 -26.89 -13.25 3.97
C LEU A 463 -27.92 -12.31 3.35
N LEU A 464 -27.47 -11.23 2.72
CA LEU A 464 -28.35 -10.15 2.29
C LEU A 464 -28.89 -10.41 0.88
N PRO A 465 -30.22 -10.59 0.70
CA PRO A 465 -30.77 -10.76 -0.64
C PRO A 465 -30.57 -9.50 -1.46
N CYS A 466 -29.90 -9.63 -2.60
CA CYS A 466 -29.59 -8.52 -3.49
C CYS A 466 -30.02 -8.86 -4.93
N PHE A 467 -29.64 -8.05 -5.90
CA PHE A 467 -29.95 -8.25 -7.32
C PHE A 467 -31.47 -8.31 -7.55
N ASN A 468 -31.96 -9.36 -8.21
CA ASN A 468 -33.38 -9.61 -8.45
C ASN A 468 -34.00 -10.65 -7.51
N SER A 469 -33.30 -11.03 -6.43
CA SER A 469 -33.69 -12.10 -5.50
C SER A 469 -35.14 -11.98 -5.00
N TRP A 470 -35.53 -10.81 -4.52
CA TRP A 470 -36.90 -10.53 -4.06
C TRP A 470 -37.94 -10.67 -5.16
N ASN A 471 -37.65 -10.20 -6.38
CA ASN A 471 -38.60 -10.24 -7.49
C ASN A 471 -38.87 -11.68 -7.93
N ASN A 472 -37.90 -12.59 -7.77
CA ASN A 472 -38.04 -14.00 -8.12
C ASN A 472 -39.08 -14.73 -7.25
N LEU A 473 -39.42 -14.20 -6.06
CA LEU A 473 -40.42 -14.77 -5.16
C LEU A 473 -41.86 -14.53 -5.61
N GLY A 474 -42.11 -13.56 -6.49
CA GLY A 474 -43.43 -13.22 -7.05
C GLY A 474 -44.50 -13.06 -5.97
N LEU A 475 -45.58 -13.84 -6.04
CA LEU A 475 -46.69 -13.75 -5.07
C LEU A 475 -46.28 -14.11 -3.64
N THR A 476 -45.20 -14.87 -3.47
CA THR A 476 -44.66 -15.17 -2.13
C THR A 476 -44.16 -13.90 -1.47
N LEU A 477 -43.51 -13.02 -2.23
CA LEU A 477 -43.10 -11.71 -1.76
C LEU A 477 -44.30 -10.81 -1.47
N ASP A 478 -45.36 -10.84 -2.29
CA ASP A 478 -46.59 -10.08 -2.01
C ASP A 478 -47.22 -10.53 -0.68
N TYR A 479 -47.23 -11.84 -0.40
CA TYR A 479 -47.61 -12.38 0.90
C TYR A 479 -46.71 -11.88 2.04
N LEU A 480 -45.38 -11.97 1.90
CA LEU A 480 -44.44 -11.50 2.92
C LEU A 480 -44.62 -10.00 3.22
N ARG A 481 -44.86 -9.17 2.20
CA ARG A 481 -45.16 -7.74 2.38
C ARG A 481 -46.46 -7.49 3.15
N SER A 482 -47.47 -8.33 2.92
CA SER A 482 -48.75 -8.24 3.65
C SER A 482 -48.66 -8.76 5.09
N ASN A 483 -47.69 -9.63 5.38
CA ASN A 483 -47.50 -10.27 6.68
C ASN A 483 -46.12 -9.98 7.26
N LYS A 484 -46.04 -8.92 8.06
CA LYS A 484 -44.78 -8.48 8.71
C LYS A 484 -44.12 -9.55 9.56
N THR A 485 -44.88 -10.41 10.23
CA THR A 485 -44.33 -11.50 11.07
C THR A 485 -43.62 -12.54 10.21
N ALA A 486 -44.19 -12.89 9.06
CA ALA A 486 -43.56 -13.82 8.12
C ALA A 486 -42.28 -13.21 7.51
N LEU A 487 -42.32 -11.93 7.12
CA LEU A 487 -41.15 -11.23 6.60
C LEU A 487 -40.02 -11.12 7.64
N ALA A 488 -40.36 -10.79 8.90
CA ALA A 488 -39.40 -10.74 10.00
C ALA A 488 -38.71 -12.09 10.20
N LEU A 489 -39.48 -13.19 10.24
CA LEU A 489 -38.92 -14.53 10.40
C LEU A 489 -37.94 -14.91 9.28
N VAL A 490 -38.18 -14.48 8.03
CA VAL A 490 -37.23 -14.66 6.91
C VAL A 490 -35.95 -13.88 7.18
N LEU A 491 -36.05 -12.57 7.44
CA LEU A 491 -34.87 -11.71 7.61
C LEU A 491 -34.05 -12.03 8.86
N GLU A 492 -34.70 -12.35 9.97
CA GLU A 492 -34.05 -12.79 11.20
C GLU A 492 -33.27 -14.10 11.00
N ASN A 493 -33.73 -14.99 10.13
CA ASN A 493 -33.01 -16.22 9.80
C ASN A 493 -31.83 -16.02 8.83
N LEU A 494 -31.76 -14.87 8.15
CA LEU A 494 -30.63 -14.51 7.28
C LEU A 494 -29.50 -13.78 8.00
N ILE A 495 -29.69 -13.45 9.29
CA ILE A 495 -28.68 -12.85 10.16
C ILE A 495 -28.20 -13.94 11.13
N ILE A 496 -26.92 -14.28 11.01
CA ILE A 496 -26.30 -15.44 11.68
C ILE A 496 -25.26 -14.95 12.69
N ASP A 497 -25.22 -15.57 13.86
CA ASP A 497 -24.25 -15.28 14.91
C ASP A 497 -22.83 -15.67 14.47
N GLY A 498 -21.87 -14.77 14.69
CA GLY A 498 -20.46 -14.95 14.34
C GLY A 498 -20.13 -14.49 12.92
N PRO A 499 -19.03 -13.74 12.71
CA PRO A 499 -18.58 -13.36 11.38
C PRO A 499 -17.93 -14.56 10.68
N ILE A 500 -18.41 -14.89 9.48
CA ILE A 500 -17.91 -15.96 8.62
C ILE A 500 -17.67 -15.32 7.26
N TYR A 501 -16.41 -15.23 6.86
CA TYR A 501 -15.97 -14.55 5.65
C TYR A 501 -15.94 -15.49 4.45
N SER A 502 -15.92 -14.96 3.22
CA SER A 502 -15.97 -15.80 2.00
C SER A 502 -14.69 -16.62 1.73
N ASP A 503 -13.59 -16.32 2.42
CA ASP A 503 -12.33 -17.07 2.35
C ASP A 503 -12.26 -18.25 3.34
N PHE A 504 -13.23 -18.37 4.25
CA PHE A 504 -13.31 -19.50 5.16
C PHE A 504 -13.62 -20.80 4.41
N VAL A 505 -12.95 -21.89 4.77
CA VAL A 505 -13.19 -23.24 4.23
C VAL A 505 -13.47 -24.19 5.38
N GLY A 506 -14.64 -24.86 5.33
CA GLY A 506 -15.06 -25.80 6.35
C GLY A 506 -16.53 -25.66 6.75
N THR A 507 -16.90 -26.29 7.86
CA THR A 507 -18.26 -26.27 8.41
C THR A 507 -18.29 -25.55 9.75
N VAL A 508 -19.26 -24.67 9.93
CA VAL A 508 -19.53 -23.92 11.16
C VAL A 508 -20.98 -24.17 11.58
N GLU A 509 -21.16 -24.55 12.85
CA GLU A 509 -22.46 -24.60 13.49
C GLU A 509 -22.70 -23.28 14.24
N SER A 510 -23.82 -22.62 13.97
CA SER A 510 -24.21 -21.36 14.60
C SER A 510 -25.73 -21.28 14.79
N THR A 511 -26.20 -20.10 15.19
CA THR A 511 -27.61 -19.77 15.36
C THR A 511 -27.95 -18.50 14.61
N SER A 512 -29.15 -18.41 14.04
CA SER A 512 -29.70 -17.16 13.55
C SER A 512 -30.18 -16.28 14.71
N ILE A 513 -30.44 -14.99 14.45
CA ILE A 513 -31.03 -14.12 15.49
C ILE A 513 -32.48 -14.49 15.81
N ALA A 514 -33.13 -15.30 14.97
CA ALA A 514 -34.41 -15.98 15.28
C ALA A 514 -34.24 -17.13 16.30
N ASN A 515 -33.02 -17.42 16.76
CA ASN A 515 -32.65 -18.57 17.60
C ASN A 515 -32.85 -19.93 16.94
N GLU A 516 -32.79 -20.01 15.61
CA GLU A 516 -32.80 -21.27 14.87
C GLU A 516 -31.37 -21.76 14.61
N PRO A 517 -31.12 -23.08 14.67
CA PRO A 517 -29.81 -23.62 14.35
C PRO A 517 -29.50 -23.48 12.85
N VAL A 518 -28.29 -23.02 12.54
CA VAL A 518 -27.80 -22.87 11.17
C VAL A 518 -26.44 -23.55 11.04
N ILE A 519 -26.32 -24.45 10.07
CA ILE A 519 -25.06 -25.09 9.69
C ILE A 519 -24.61 -24.46 8.38
N LEU A 520 -23.46 -23.79 8.41
CA LEU A 520 -22.84 -23.19 7.23
C LEU A 520 -21.65 -24.04 6.81
N THR A 521 -21.62 -24.45 5.55
CA THR A 521 -20.45 -25.11 4.97
C THR A 521 -20.01 -24.34 3.74
N ILE A 522 -18.75 -23.90 3.72
CA ILE A 522 -18.12 -23.31 2.54
C ILE A 522 -17.14 -24.34 2.01
N GLU A 523 -17.41 -24.79 0.78
CA GLU A 523 -16.58 -25.76 0.10
C GLU A 523 -15.34 -25.08 -0.51
N PRO A 524 -14.19 -25.78 -0.57
CA PRO A 524 -13.06 -25.29 -1.31
C PRO A 524 -13.47 -25.03 -2.76
N ASP A 525 -12.93 -23.96 -3.31
CA ASP A 525 -13.20 -23.51 -4.66
C ASP A 525 -12.47 -24.42 -5.64
N ASP A 526 -13.21 -25.27 -6.33
CA ASP A 526 -12.70 -26.17 -7.36
C ASP A 526 -12.53 -25.46 -8.73
N ASP A 527 -13.08 -24.25 -8.88
CA ASP A 527 -13.13 -23.50 -10.14
C ASP A 527 -12.25 -22.23 -10.12
N GLN A 528 -11.80 -21.77 -11.30
CA GLN A 528 -11.04 -20.51 -11.42
C GLN A 528 -11.93 -19.26 -11.45
N ASP A 529 -13.25 -19.42 -11.37
CA ASP A 529 -14.24 -18.36 -11.58
C ASP A 529 -14.53 -17.55 -10.30
N GLY A 530 -13.94 -17.93 -9.15
CA GLY A 530 -14.06 -17.22 -7.88
C GLY A 530 -15.45 -17.32 -7.22
N ILE A 531 -16.25 -18.30 -7.63
CA ILE A 531 -17.56 -18.60 -7.06
C ILE A 531 -17.42 -19.89 -6.25
N THR A 532 -17.66 -19.81 -4.94
CA THR A 532 -17.74 -20.97 -4.06
C THR A 532 -19.20 -21.28 -3.72
N LYS A 533 -19.46 -22.54 -3.34
CA LYS A 533 -20.76 -22.99 -2.85
C LYS A 533 -20.84 -22.78 -1.35
N LEU A 534 -21.75 -21.90 -0.93
CA LEU A 534 -22.17 -21.76 0.45
C LEU A 534 -23.38 -22.65 0.69
N LYS A 535 -23.21 -23.70 1.48
CA LYS A 535 -24.32 -24.53 1.94
C LYS A 535 -24.84 -24.03 3.29
N VAL A 536 -26.09 -23.59 3.32
CA VAL A 536 -26.83 -23.18 4.51
C VAL A 536 -27.85 -24.28 4.84
N ASN A 537 -27.60 -25.05 5.89
CA ASN A 537 -28.31 -26.29 6.21
C ASN A 537 -28.28 -27.27 5.02
N ASP A 538 -29.42 -27.53 4.39
CA ASP A 538 -29.55 -28.38 3.20
C ASP A 538 -29.67 -27.58 1.89
N THR A 539 -29.46 -26.26 1.94
CA THR A 539 -29.61 -25.36 0.79
C THR A 539 -28.27 -24.88 0.30
N GLU A 540 -28.00 -24.98 -0.99
CA GLU A 540 -26.80 -24.40 -1.62
C GLU A 540 -27.10 -23.01 -2.16
N LEU A 541 -26.13 -22.10 -2.02
CA LEU A 541 -26.12 -20.76 -2.57
C LEU A 541 -24.78 -20.50 -3.25
N ASP A 542 -24.81 -19.73 -4.34
CA ASP A 542 -23.59 -19.20 -4.94
C ASP A 542 -23.07 -18.03 -4.10
N LEU A 543 -21.84 -18.17 -3.59
CA LEU A 543 -21.13 -17.12 -2.88
C LEU A 543 -19.90 -16.70 -3.70
N ARG A 544 -19.82 -15.43 -4.08
CA ARG A 544 -18.66 -14.92 -4.80
C ARG A 544 -17.58 -14.49 -3.81
N LYS A 545 -16.38 -15.05 -3.93
CA LYS A 545 -15.25 -14.71 -3.06
C LYS A 545 -14.88 -13.24 -3.17
N TYR A 546 -14.43 -12.68 -2.04
CA TYR A 546 -13.96 -11.29 -1.94
C TYR A 546 -15.02 -10.23 -2.31
N THR A 547 -16.30 -10.62 -2.33
CA THR A 547 -17.44 -9.67 -2.42
C THR A 547 -18.00 -9.25 -1.07
N ASP A 548 -17.38 -9.74 0.01
CA ASP A 548 -17.67 -9.38 1.40
C ASP A 548 -17.78 -7.88 1.57
N ILE A 549 -18.92 -7.44 2.12
CA ILE A 549 -19.09 -6.06 2.54
C ILE A 549 -18.89 -6.03 4.05
N LEU A 550 -17.80 -5.40 4.47
CA LEU A 550 -17.42 -5.30 5.88
C LEU A 550 -18.20 -4.16 6.54
N PHE A 551 -18.73 -4.40 7.73
CA PHE A 551 -19.42 -3.39 8.54
C PHE A 551 -18.98 -3.46 10.01
N ASP A 552 -19.40 -2.49 10.83
CA ASP A 552 -18.85 -2.23 12.17
C ASP A 552 -18.97 -3.39 13.18
N VAL A 553 -19.89 -4.34 12.93
CA VAL A 553 -20.09 -5.54 13.75
C VAL A 553 -20.11 -6.85 12.97
N GLY A 554 -19.64 -6.89 11.72
CA GLY A 554 -19.63 -8.14 10.97
C GLY A 554 -19.35 -8.04 9.48
N VAL A 555 -19.87 -9.04 8.75
CA VAL A 555 -19.75 -9.17 7.30
C VAL A 555 -21.11 -9.41 6.65
N VAL A 556 -21.30 -8.86 5.47
CA VAL A 556 -22.46 -9.09 4.62
C VAL A 556 -22.02 -9.85 3.37
N HIS A 557 -22.80 -10.86 3.04
CA HIS A 557 -22.71 -11.62 1.80
C HIS A 557 -23.91 -11.29 0.91
N PRO A 558 -23.71 -10.57 -0.20
CA PRO A 558 -24.77 -10.34 -1.18
C PRO A 558 -25.16 -11.67 -1.85
N VAL A 559 -26.40 -12.10 -1.70
CA VAL A 559 -26.92 -13.36 -2.29
C VAL A 559 -27.99 -13.09 -3.35
N SER A 560 -28.01 -13.91 -4.39
CA SER A 560 -28.95 -13.81 -5.52
C SER A 560 -30.26 -14.57 -5.28
N GLU A 561 -30.33 -15.37 -4.22
CA GLU A 561 -31.48 -16.19 -3.85
C GLU A 561 -31.86 -15.99 -2.38
N ILE A 562 -33.12 -16.30 -2.06
CA ILE A 562 -33.66 -16.16 -0.70
C ILE A 562 -33.96 -17.55 -0.16
N ILE A 563 -33.41 -17.84 1.02
CA ILE A 563 -33.73 -19.05 1.76
C ILE A 563 -34.91 -18.75 2.67
N LEU A 564 -36.01 -19.49 2.50
CA LEU A 564 -37.14 -19.46 3.43
C LEU A 564 -36.86 -20.44 4.59
N PRO A 565 -36.99 -20.01 5.86
CA PRO A 565 -36.70 -20.87 7.01
C PRO A 565 -37.75 -21.97 7.15
N GLU A 566 -37.38 -23.10 7.74
CA GLU A 566 -38.30 -24.24 7.92
C GLU A 566 -39.47 -23.92 8.86
N SER A 567 -39.27 -22.97 9.78
CA SER A 567 -40.29 -22.44 10.68
C SER A 567 -41.40 -21.67 9.96
N LEU A 568 -41.16 -21.22 8.72
CA LEU A 568 -42.14 -20.51 7.91
C LEU A 568 -42.91 -21.49 7.00
N ASP A 569 -44.14 -21.81 7.40
CA ASP A 569 -45.06 -22.62 6.60
C ASP A 569 -46.08 -21.74 5.86
N ILE A 570 -45.79 -21.42 4.60
CA ILE A 570 -46.72 -20.71 3.73
C ILE A 570 -47.67 -21.73 3.08
N LYS A 571 -48.98 -21.50 3.11
CA LYS A 571 -49.98 -22.36 2.43
C LYS A 571 -50.55 -21.71 1.17
N LEU A 572 -51.12 -22.51 0.27
CA LEU A 572 -51.79 -21.99 -0.94
C LEU A 572 -52.95 -21.05 -0.58
N GLN A 573 -53.68 -21.37 0.50
CA GLN A 573 -54.71 -20.51 1.08
C GLN A 573 -54.20 -19.07 1.29
N GLN A 574 -52.99 -18.91 1.84
CA GLN A 574 -52.40 -17.61 2.13
C GLN A 574 -51.96 -16.89 0.86
N LEU A 575 -51.39 -17.60 -0.13
CA LEU A 575 -51.03 -17.01 -1.42
C LEU A 575 -52.26 -16.51 -2.21
N LEU A 576 -53.42 -17.15 -2.03
CA LEU A 576 -54.67 -16.69 -2.63
C LEU A 576 -55.20 -15.40 -2.01
N THR A 577 -54.82 -15.06 -0.76
CA THR A 577 -55.28 -13.82 -0.10
C THR A 577 -54.67 -12.55 -0.70
N VAL A 578 -53.52 -12.67 -1.36
CA VAL A 578 -52.82 -11.53 -1.99
C VAL A 578 -53.15 -11.36 -3.47
N VAL A 579 -54.08 -12.16 -4.01
CA VAL A 579 -54.53 -12.11 -5.40
C VAL A 579 -56.05 -12.05 -5.46
N ASP A 580 -56.62 -11.18 -6.30
CA ASP A 580 -58.07 -11.18 -6.54
C ASP A 580 -58.47 -12.47 -7.29
N SER A 581 -58.97 -13.43 -6.52
CA SER A 581 -59.26 -14.79 -6.96
C SER A 581 -60.67 -15.23 -6.55
N THR A 582 -61.56 -14.29 -6.25
CA THR A 582 -62.90 -14.55 -5.69
C THR A 582 -63.70 -15.55 -6.53
N ILE A 583 -63.79 -15.33 -7.85
CA ILE A 583 -64.53 -16.23 -8.77
C ILE A 583 -63.94 -17.65 -8.75
N PHE A 584 -62.61 -17.76 -8.72
CA PHE A 584 -61.95 -19.07 -8.71
C PHE A 584 -62.14 -19.79 -7.37
N GLN A 585 -62.02 -19.08 -6.24
CA GLN A 585 -62.27 -19.61 -4.90
C GLN A 585 -63.73 -20.05 -4.74
N ASP A 586 -64.68 -19.28 -5.29
CA ASP A 586 -66.09 -19.63 -5.35
C ASP A 586 -66.30 -20.96 -6.10
N ILE A 587 -65.70 -21.12 -7.29
CA ILE A 587 -65.77 -22.37 -8.07
C ILE A 587 -65.11 -23.53 -7.32
N LEU A 588 -63.96 -23.29 -6.68
CA LEU A 588 -63.24 -24.29 -5.90
C LEU A 588 -64.09 -24.79 -4.72
N SER A 589 -64.73 -23.87 -3.98
CA SER A 589 -65.64 -24.17 -2.88
C SER A 589 -66.87 -24.95 -3.35
N TRP A 590 -67.48 -24.54 -4.47
CA TRP A 590 -68.60 -25.24 -5.10
C TRP A 590 -68.23 -26.68 -5.52
N SER A 591 -66.99 -26.90 -5.94
CA SER A 591 -66.48 -28.21 -6.34
C SER A 591 -66.07 -29.14 -5.19
N ASN A 592 -66.13 -28.65 -3.93
CA ASN A 592 -65.69 -29.37 -2.72
C ASN A 592 -64.22 -29.80 -2.77
N LEU A 593 -63.35 -28.94 -3.32
CA LEU A 593 -61.90 -29.15 -3.45
C LEU A 593 -61.06 -28.16 -2.61
N THR A 594 -61.65 -27.55 -1.59
CA THR A 594 -60.96 -26.56 -0.73
C THR A 594 -59.87 -27.17 0.13
N GLU A 595 -59.95 -28.48 0.44
CA GLU A 595 -58.94 -29.21 1.21
C GLU A 595 -57.54 -29.13 0.56
N ILE A 596 -57.50 -29.00 -0.77
CA ILE A 596 -56.27 -28.85 -1.56
C ILE A 596 -55.47 -27.58 -1.21
N LEU A 597 -56.12 -26.56 -0.63
CA LEU A 597 -55.44 -25.32 -0.23
C LEU A 597 -54.56 -25.49 1.01
N GLU A 598 -54.83 -26.53 1.80
CA GLU A 598 -54.14 -26.86 3.04
C GLU A 598 -53.21 -28.09 2.89
N GLU A 599 -53.39 -28.88 1.83
CA GLU A 599 -52.56 -30.05 1.52
C GLU A 599 -51.30 -29.69 0.73
N ASP A 600 -50.17 -30.24 1.13
CA ASP A 600 -48.90 -30.06 0.43
C ASP A 600 -48.84 -30.85 -0.89
N GLY A 601 -48.15 -30.29 -1.89
CA GLY A 601 -47.83 -30.95 -3.17
C GLY A 601 -48.81 -30.64 -4.31
N TYR A 602 -50.01 -30.17 -4.02
CA TYR A 602 -50.90 -29.64 -5.05
C TYR A 602 -50.46 -28.25 -5.50
N SER A 603 -50.65 -27.91 -6.77
CA SER A 603 -50.41 -26.56 -7.29
C SER A 603 -51.60 -26.06 -8.09
N ILE A 604 -51.81 -24.75 -8.12
CA ILE A 604 -52.99 -24.13 -8.75
C ILE A 604 -52.54 -23.27 -9.92
N LEU A 605 -53.15 -23.51 -11.07
CA LEU A 605 -53.13 -22.63 -12.22
C LEU A 605 -54.31 -21.67 -12.09
N LEU A 606 -54.06 -20.42 -11.73
CA LEU A 606 -55.09 -19.44 -11.42
C LEU A 606 -55.24 -18.44 -12.58
N PRO A 607 -56.31 -18.49 -13.37
CA PRO A 607 -56.61 -17.44 -14.33
C PRO A 607 -56.94 -16.14 -13.60
N THR A 608 -56.56 -15.00 -14.16
CA THR A 608 -56.97 -13.70 -13.60
C THR A 608 -58.48 -13.56 -13.61
N LYS A 609 -59.02 -12.83 -12.64
CA LYS A 609 -60.46 -12.56 -12.54
C LYS A 609 -61.00 -11.91 -13.82
N GLU A 610 -60.29 -10.94 -14.37
CA GLU A 610 -60.66 -10.25 -15.61
C GLU A 610 -60.73 -11.25 -16.78
N SER A 611 -59.86 -12.24 -16.81
CA SER A 611 -59.89 -13.25 -17.85
C SER A 611 -61.02 -14.27 -17.67
N LEU A 612 -61.40 -14.59 -16.44
CA LEU A 612 -62.59 -15.41 -16.15
C LEU A 612 -63.87 -14.69 -16.57
N GLU A 613 -63.99 -13.41 -16.22
CA GLU A 613 -65.14 -12.57 -16.57
C GLU A 613 -65.29 -12.40 -18.08
N SER A 614 -64.21 -12.05 -18.79
CA SER A 614 -64.22 -11.93 -20.26
C SER A 614 -64.51 -13.24 -20.99
N SER A 615 -64.24 -14.38 -20.35
CA SER A 615 -64.57 -15.71 -20.87
C SER A 615 -65.98 -16.19 -20.46
N ASN A 616 -66.76 -15.37 -19.76
CA ASN A 616 -68.08 -15.71 -19.20
C ASN A 616 -68.06 -16.96 -18.29
N ILE A 617 -66.95 -17.19 -17.57
CA ILE A 617 -66.81 -18.29 -16.62
C ILE A 617 -67.26 -17.79 -15.24
N THR A 618 -68.39 -18.31 -14.75
CA THR A 618 -68.98 -17.92 -13.47
C THR A 618 -69.50 -19.14 -12.72
N LEU A 619 -69.91 -18.99 -11.45
CA LEU A 619 -70.62 -20.02 -10.69
C LEU A 619 -71.91 -20.54 -11.38
N PHE A 620 -72.48 -19.77 -12.31
CA PHE A 620 -73.70 -20.13 -13.04
C PHE A 620 -73.42 -20.90 -14.34
N SER A 621 -72.16 -21.13 -14.69
CA SER A 621 -71.76 -21.96 -15.83
C SER A 621 -72.19 -23.41 -15.63
N ASN A 622 -72.17 -24.21 -16.71
CA ASN A 622 -72.61 -25.61 -16.66
C ASN A 622 -71.84 -26.42 -15.58
N PRO A 623 -72.51 -27.14 -14.66
CA PRO A 623 -71.85 -27.91 -13.61
C PRO A 623 -70.80 -28.90 -14.10
N SER A 624 -71.06 -29.61 -15.21
CA SER A 624 -70.08 -30.55 -15.78
C SER A 624 -68.87 -29.82 -16.36
N TYR A 625 -69.08 -28.63 -16.91
CA TYR A 625 -67.99 -27.78 -17.38
C TYR A 625 -67.13 -27.29 -16.22
N LEU A 626 -67.73 -26.77 -15.15
CA LEU A 626 -67.01 -26.26 -13.98
C LEU A 626 -66.17 -27.33 -13.29
N LYS A 627 -66.65 -28.57 -13.20
CA LYS A 627 -65.87 -29.71 -12.68
C LYS A 627 -64.63 -30.01 -13.54
N SER A 628 -64.77 -30.05 -14.86
CA SER A 628 -63.63 -30.26 -15.74
C SER A 628 -62.67 -29.07 -15.73
N PHE A 629 -63.22 -27.85 -15.63
CA PHE A 629 -62.46 -26.61 -15.55
C PHE A 629 -61.55 -26.59 -14.32
N ILE A 630 -62.11 -26.80 -13.13
CA ILE A 630 -61.31 -26.75 -11.90
C ILE A 630 -60.27 -27.87 -11.85
N ALA A 631 -60.62 -29.08 -12.31
CA ALA A 631 -59.70 -30.20 -12.36
C ALA A 631 -58.53 -29.98 -13.34
N LEU A 632 -58.76 -29.24 -14.44
CA LEU A 632 -57.71 -28.89 -15.40
C LEU A 632 -56.73 -27.83 -14.84
N HIS A 633 -57.19 -27.01 -13.90
CA HIS A 633 -56.41 -25.94 -13.26
C HIS A 633 -55.73 -26.36 -11.96
N ILE A 634 -55.87 -27.63 -11.56
CA ILE A 634 -55.20 -28.18 -10.38
C ILE A 634 -54.15 -29.19 -10.86
N LEU A 635 -52.91 -28.97 -10.42
CA LEU A 635 -51.79 -29.86 -10.63
C LEU A 635 -51.65 -30.78 -9.40
N PRO A 636 -51.75 -32.12 -9.55
CA PRO A 636 -51.55 -33.05 -8.45
C PRO A 636 -50.07 -33.13 -8.01
N PRO A 637 -49.79 -33.75 -6.85
CA PRO A 637 -48.43 -33.98 -6.36
C PRO A 637 -47.50 -34.60 -7.42
N GLY A 638 -46.30 -34.01 -7.56
CA GLY A 638 -45.30 -34.41 -8.56
C GLY A 638 -45.47 -33.79 -9.96
N SER A 639 -46.59 -33.11 -10.25
CA SER A 639 -46.75 -32.37 -11.51
C SER A 639 -45.99 -31.04 -11.54
N LEU A 640 -45.74 -30.43 -10.38
CA LEU A 640 -45.02 -29.15 -10.29
C LEU A 640 -43.57 -29.28 -10.77
N ASP A 641 -42.86 -30.33 -10.36
CA ASP A 641 -41.47 -30.58 -10.77
C ASP A 641 -41.36 -30.69 -12.30
N LYS A 642 -42.31 -31.41 -12.92
CA LYS A 642 -42.40 -31.51 -14.39
C LYS A 642 -42.65 -30.16 -15.06
N LEU A 643 -43.42 -29.27 -14.43
CA LEU A 643 -43.66 -27.92 -14.94
C LEU A 643 -42.40 -27.05 -14.81
N ILE A 644 -41.67 -27.17 -13.69
CA ILE A 644 -40.42 -26.46 -13.44
C ILE A 644 -39.37 -26.86 -14.48
N ASP A 645 -39.23 -28.17 -14.74
CA ASP A 645 -38.33 -28.74 -15.76
C ASP A 645 -38.81 -28.47 -17.19
N CYS A 646 -40.04 -27.95 -17.31
CA CYS A 646 -40.72 -27.64 -18.55
C CYS A 646 -40.86 -28.86 -19.47
N GLU A 647 -41.37 -29.95 -18.91
CA GLU A 647 -41.66 -31.18 -19.63
C GLU A 647 -42.87 -31.04 -20.58
N ASN A 648 -42.96 -31.97 -21.53
CA ASN A 648 -44.05 -32.04 -22.51
C ASN A 648 -45.32 -32.75 -21.99
N ARG A 649 -45.29 -33.37 -20.80
CA ARG A 649 -46.42 -34.12 -20.24
C ARG A 649 -46.55 -33.92 -18.72
N ILE A 650 -47.24 -32.84 -18.35
CA ILE A 650 -47.52 -32.44 -16.98
C ILE A 650 -48.96 -32.86 -16.62
N PRO A 651 -49.17 -33.83 -15.72
CA PRO A 651 -50.52 -34.27 -15.36
C PRO A 651 -51.33 -33.17 -14.68
N THR A 652 -52.65 -33.15 -14.92
CA THR A 652 -53.63 -32.34 -14.19
C THR A 652 -54.58 -33.25 -13.40
N LEU A 653 -55.42 -32.69 -12.53
CA LEU A 653 -56.45 -33.46 -11.83
C LEU A 653 -57.56 -33.95 -12.78
N LEU A 654 -57.65 -33.39 -13.99
CA LEU A 654 -58.52 -33.89 -15.05
C LEU A 654 -57.91 -35.14 -15.70
N ASN A 655 -58.54 -36.29 -15.46
CA ASN A 655 -58.08 -37.59 -15.96
C ASN A 655 -57.75 -37.56 -17.46
N ASN A 656 -56.62 -38.18 -17.83
CA ASN A 656 -56.11 -38.28 -19.21
C ASN A 656 -55.86 -36.92 -19.90
N THR A 657 -55.68 -35.84 -19.14
CA THR A 657 -55.34 -34.52 -19.70
C THR A 657 -54.00 -34.06 -19.15
N ASN A 658 -53.05 -33.81 -20.05
CA ASN A 658 -51.71 -33.34 -19.74
C ASN A 658 -51.48 -31.95 -20.33
N LEU A 659 -50.65 -31.17 -19.66
CA LEU A 659 -50.12 -29.92 -20.18
C LEU A 659 -48.71 -30.12 -20.74
N SER A 660 -48.40 -29.47 -21.86
CA SER A 660 -47.03 -29.26 -22.32
C SER A 660 -46.56 -27.87 -21.90
N CYS A 661 -45.31 -27.77 -21.49
CA CYS A 661 -44.66 -26.51 -21.19
C CYS A 661 -43.73 -26.09 -22.34
N ARG A 662 -43.68 -24.79 -22.63
CA ARG A 662 -42.69 -24.18 -23.53
C ARG A 662 -42.07 -22.95 -22.87
N ARG A 663 -40.74 -22.91 -22.74
CA ARG A 663 -40.02 -21.73 -22.27
C ARG A 663 -39.90 -20.69 -23.38
N VAL A 664 -40.37 -19.48 -23.12
CA VAL A 664 -40.22 -18.33 -24.01
C VAL A 664 -39.00 -17.49 -23.60
N SER A 665 -38.70 -17.44 -22.30
CA SER A 665 -37.48 -16.88 -21.72
C SER A 665 -37.15 -17.59 -20.39
N LYS A 666 -36.13 -17.11 -19.64
CA LYS A 666 -35.79 -17.66 -18.31
C LYS A 666 -36.97 -17.61 -17.33
N ASP A 667 -37.79 -16.56 -17.41
CA ASP A 667 -38.90 -16.31 -16.47
C ASP A 667 -40.30 -16.43 -17.10
N SER A 668 -40.39 -16.66 -18.41
CA SER A 668 -41.67 -16.72 -19.13
C SER A 668 -41.93 -18.12 -19.68
N VAL A 669 -43.02 -18.72 -19.21
CA VAL A 669 -43.47 -20.06 -19.58
C VAL A 669 -44.86 -20.00 -20.20
N THR A 670 -45.07 -20.73 -21.29
CA THR A 670 -46.40 -21.00 -21.83
C THR A 670 -46.80 -22.46 -21.61
N LEU A 671 -48.09 -22.68 -21.38
CA LEU A 671 -48.71 -23.99 -21.16
C LEU A 671 -49.76 -24.26 -22.24
N GLN A 672 -49.86 -25.50 -22.67
CA GLN A 672 -50.81 -25.94 -23.69
C GLN A 672 -51.36 -27.33 -23.35
N ILE A 673 -52.59 -27.64 -23.76
CA ILE A 673 -53.15 -28.99 -23.59
C ILE A 673 -52.56 -29.92 -24.67
N VAL A 674 -51.94 -31.02 -24.26
CA VAL A 674 -51.34 -31.99 -25.18
C VAL A 674 -52.39 -32.70 -26.03
N GLU A 675 -53.50 -33.10 -25.41
CA GLU A 675 -54.61 -33.82 -26.05
C GLU A 675 -55.64 -32.88 -26.73
N GLY A 676 -55.40 -31.58 -26.75
CA GLY A 676 -56.37 -30.56 -27.18
C GLY A 676 -55.91 -29.71 -28.37
N LYS A 677 -56.67 -28.65 -28.63
CA LYS A 677 -56.40 -27.65 -29.68
C LYS A 677 -55.08 -26.92 -29.44
N ASP A 678 -54.51 -26.40 -30.53
CA ASP A 678 -53.31 -25.57 -30.51
C ASP A 678 -53.58 -24.18 -29.92
N LYS A 679 -53.68 -24.14 -28.59
CA LYS A 679 -53.92 -22.94 -27.79
C LYS A 679 -53.01 -22.94 -26.59
N GLU A 680 -52.31 -21.83 -26.43
CA GLU A 680 -51.36 -21.63 -25.34
C GLU A 680 -51.89 -20.61 -24.33
N VAL A 681 -51.55 -20.77 -23.07
CA VAL A 681 -51.71 -19.78 -22.01
C VAL A 681 -50.34 -19.43 -21.45
N ARG A 682 -50.16 -18.22 -20.95
CA ARG A 682 -48.88 -17.78 -20.38
C ARG A 682 -48.99 -17.68 -18.88
N VAL A 683 -47.98 -18.19 -18.18
CA VAL A 683 -47.79 -17.93 -16.75
C VAL A 683 -47.22 -16.52 -16.60
N ILE A 684 -47.97 -15.63 -15.95
CA ILE A 684 -47.59 -14.22 -15.77
C ILE A 684 -46.95 -13.93 -14.42
N ASN A 685 -47.29 -14.71 -13.39
CA ASN A 685 -46.70 -14.60 -12.06
C ASN A 685 -46.80 -15.94 -11.33
N LYS A 686 -46.01 -16.14 -10.29
CA LYS A 686 -46.04 -17.34 -9.45
C LYS A 686 -45.69 -17.01 -8.00
N GLY A 687 -46.21 -17.79 -7.06
CA GLY A 687 -45.68 -17.85 -5.69
C GLY A 687 -45.70 -19.29 -5.21
N CYS A 688 -44.72 -19.68 -4.42
CA CYS A 688 -44.55 -21.05 -3.97
C CYS A 688 -44.49 -21.09 -2.45
N THR A 689 -45.09 -22.12 -1.86
CA THR A 689 -45.20 -22.32 -0.42
C THR A 689 -43.86 -22.62 0.24
N LYS A 690 -42.99 -23.31 -0.50
CA LYS A 690 -41.59 -23.58 -0.18
C LYS A 690 -40.83 -23.57 -1.50
N ARG A 691 -39.69 -22.88 -1.58
CA ARG A 691 -38.65 -23.27 -2.53
C ARG A 691 -37.26 -22.84 -2.05
N THR A 692 -36.44 -23.85 -1.80
CA THR A 692 -35.08 -23.91 -2.31
C THR A 692 -35.17 -24.49 -3.72
N LEU A 693 -34.53 -23.84 -4.67
CA LEU A 693 -34.85 -23.95 -6.09
C LEU A 693 -33.62 -24.19 -6.93
N HIS A 694 -32.63 -24.92 -6.42
CA HIS A 694 -31.51 -25.27 -7.26
C HIS A 694 -31.87 -26.40 -8.22
N HIS A 695 -31.84 -26.01 -9.49
CA HIS A 695 -31.38 -26.81 -10.62
C HIS A 695 -29.98 -27.35 -10.25
N GLU A 696 -29.73 -28.64 -10.51
CA GLU A 696 -28.45 -29.36 -10.30
C GLU A 696 -28.11 -29.89 -8.89
N SER A 697 -29.01 -30.66 -8.29
CA SER A 697 -28.60 -31.88 -7.56
C SER A 697 -29.76 -32.84 -7.42
N VAL A 698 -29.95 -33.60 -8.50
CA VAL A 698 -30.90 -34.70 -8.59
C VAL A 698 -30.47 -35.81 -7.61
N HIS A 699 -31.22 -35.97 -6.53
CA HIS A 699 -31.46 -37.29 -5.97
C HIS A 699 -32.77 -37.83 -6.55
N PRO A 700 -32.72 -38.85 -7.43
CA PRO A 700 -33.92 -39.39 -8.03
C PRO A 700 -34.68 -40.18 -6.95
N GLY A 701 -35.79 -39.61 -6.45
CA GLY A 701 -36.69 -40.33 -5.54
C GLY A 701 -37.30 -39.53 -4.39
N ARG A 702 -36.97 -38.25 -4.20
CA ARG A 702 -37.56 -37.42 -3.14
C ARG A 702 -38.30 -36.22 -3.75
N TYR A 703 -39.56 -36.41 -4.13
CA TYR A 703 -40.42 -35.33 -4.60
C TYR A 703 -40.52 -34.24 -3.53
N ASN A 704 -40.23 -33.00 -3.92
CA ASN A 704 -40.36 -31.87 -3.02
C ASN A 704 -41.86 -31.63 -2.79
N LYS A 705 -42.32 -31.59 -1.54
CA LYS A 705 -43.73 -31.34 -1.19
C LYS A 705 -44.14 -29.86 -1.41
N SER A 706 -43.50 -29.16 -2.34
CA SER A 706 -43.77 -27.76 -2.62
C SER A 706 -45.07 -27.61 -3.41
N SER A 707 -45.83 -26.58 -3.08
CA SER A 707 -47.04 -26.15 -3.78
C SER A 707 -46.79 -24.78 -4.37
N CYS A 708 -47.28 -24.52 -5.58
CA CYS A 708 -47.20 -23.19 -6.18
C CYS A 708 -48.57 -22.73 -6.69
N LEU A 709 -48.82 -21.44 -6.56
CA LEU A 709 -49.89 -20.72 -7.22
C LEU A 709 -49.29 -20.03 -8.45
N LEU A 710 -49.75 -20.38 -9.64
CA LEU A 710 -49.27 -19.84 -10.92
C LEU A 710 -50.40 -19.05 -11.59
N ILE A 711 -50.22 -17.75 -11.77
CA ILE A 711 -51.22 -16.91 -12.43
C ILE A 711 -51.11 -17.05 -13.94
N LEU A 712 -52.25 -17.27 -14.58
CA LEU A 712 -52.37 -17.36 -16.03
C LEU A 712 -52.96 -16.06 -16.61
N ASP A 713 -52.47 -15.67 -17.79
CA ASP A 713 -53.04 -14.57 -18.55
C ASP A 713 -54.47 -14.84 -19.05
N ARG A 714 -54.83 -16.12 -19.22
CA ARG A 714 -56.17 -16.58 -19.59
C ARG A 714 -56.50 -17.98 -19.10
N PRO A 715 -57.79 -18.34 -18.93
CA PRO A 715 -58.17 -19.68 -18.50
C PRO A 715 -57.81 -20.75 -19.53
N ILE A 716 -57.39 -21.92 -19.05
CA ILE A 716 -57.28 -23.14 -19.86
C ILE A 716 -58.69 -23.73 -20.00
N ASP A 717 -59.33 -23.52 -21.15
CA ASP A 717 -60.73 -23.91 -21.33
C ASP A 717 -60.86 -25.40 -21.72
N PRO A 718 -61.60 -26.22 -20.95
CA PRO A 718 -61.84 -27.64 -21.27
C PRO A 718 -62.42 -27.90 -22.66
N ASN A 719 -63.09 -26.91 -23.28
CA ASN A 719 -63.61 -27.04 -24.65
C ASN A 719 -62.49 -27.19 -25.70
N TRP A 720 -61.23 -26.99 -25.32
CA TRP A 720 -60.09 -27.23 -26.18
C TRP A 720 -59.81 -28.73 -26.37
N LEU A 721 -60.36 -29.62 -25.53
CA LEU A 721 -60.26 -31.07 -25.68
C LEU A 721 -61.17 -31.64 -26.78
N PHE A 722 -62.17 -30.87 -27.24
CA PHE A 722 -63.15 -31.34 -28.22
C PHE A 722 -62.94 -30.66 -29.57
N ASP A 723 -62.71 -31.45 -30.62
CA ASP A 723 -62.86 -30.98 -32.00
C ASP A 723 -64.34 -30.78 -32.30
N ASP A 724 -64.69 -29.56 -32.73
CA ASP A 724 -65.98 -29.30 -33.36
C ASP A 724 -65.75 -29.49 -34.87
N PRO A 725 -66.24 -30.61 -35.47
CA PRO A 725 -65.98 -30.90 -36.88
C PRO A 725 -66.58 -29.86 -37.86
N ASN A 726 -67.35 -28.87 -37.37
CA ASN A 726 -68.00 -27.86 -38.20
C ASN A 726 -67.42 -26.44 -38.05
N LYS A 727 -66.36 -26.22 -37.28
CA LYS A 727 -65.83 -24.87 -37.04
C LYS A 727 -64.57 -24.58 -37.88
N VAL A 728 -64.78 -23.99 -39.06
CA VAL A 728 -63.71 -23.44 -39.90
C VAL A 728 -63.01 -22.30 -39.13
N PRO A 729 -61.68 -22.22 -39.08
CA PRO A 729 -60.98 -21.09 -38.46
C PRO A 729 -61.29 -19.81 -39.24
N MET A 730 -62.07 -18.91 -38.65
CA MET A 730 -62.22 -17.55 -39.19
C MET A 730 -61.01 -16.71 -38.76
N ILE A 731 -60.10 -16.46 -39.69
CA ILE A 731 -59.07 -15.43 -39.54
C ILE A 731 -59.78 -14.07 -39.64
N HIS A 732 -60.02 -13.42 -38.51
CA HIS A 732 -60.58 -12.07 -38.48
C HIS A 732 -59.45 -11.06 -38.67
N LEU A 733 -59.04 -10.83 -39.93
CA LEU A 733 -58.15 -9.71 -40.24
C LEU A 733 -58.93 -8.39 -40.07
N PRO A 734 -58.49 -7.45 -39.20
CA PRO A 734 -59.12 -6.14 -39.12
C PRO A 734 -58.98 -5.44 -40.47
N MET A 735 -60.06 -4.85 -41.00
CA MET A 735 -60.06 -4.19 -42.33
C MET A 735 -58.89 -3.22 -42.52
N VAL A 736 -58.43 -2.60 -41.43
CA VAL A 736 -57.27 -1.69 -41.39
C VAL A 736 -55.99 -2.34 -41.93
N ALA A 737 -55.73 -3.62 -41.64
CA ALA A 737 -54.54 -4.33 -42.13
C ALA A 737 -54.58 -4.56 -43.65
N VAL A 738 -55.76 -4.84 -44.19
CA VAL A 738 -55.97 -4.96 -45.65
C VAL A 738 -55.83 -3.59 -46.32
N SER A 739 -56.36 -2.53 -45.69
CA SER A 739 -56.23 -1.15 -46.19
C SER A 739 -54.78 -0.69 -46.23
N ILE A 740 -54.00 -0.97 -45.18
CA ILE A 740 -52.57 -0.66 -45.11
C ILE A 740 -51.79 -1.46 -46.16
N GLY A 741 -52.09 -2.75 -46.33
CA GLY A 741 -51.47 -3.59 -47.36
C GLY A 741 -51.72 -3.06 -48.78
N VAL A 742 -52.94 -2.61 -49.08
CA VAL A 742 -53.28 -1.99 -50.37
C VAL A 742 -52.57 -0.65 -50.56
N LEU A 743 -52.51 0.20 -49.52
CA LEU A 743 -51.80 1.48 -49.56
C LEU A 743 -50.31 1.31 -49.84
N ILE A 744 -49.66 0.38 -49.16
CA ILE A 744 -48.24 0.06 -49.36
C ILE A 744 -48.02 -0.48 -50.78
N GLY A 745 -48.92 -1.35 -51.27
CA GLY A 745 -48.86 -1.88 -52.63
C GLY A 745 -48.96 -0.79 -53.71
N ILE A 746 -49.86 0.18 -53.54
CA ILE A 746 -50.01 1.30 -54.47
C ILE A 746 -48.77 2.20 -54.46
N LEU A 747 -48.22 2.51 -53.27
CA LEU A 747 -47.00 3.29 -53.14
C LEU A 747 -45.82 2.62 -53.85
N PHE A 748 -45.67 1.30 -53.68
CA PHE A 748 -44.59 0.54 -54.32
C PHE A 748 -44.70 0.54 -55.86
N ILE A 749 -45.92 0.38 -56.39
CA ILE A 749 -46.16 0.43 -57.84
C ILE A 749 -45.90 1.85 -58.40
N SER A 750 -46.30 2.89 -57.67
CA SER A 750 -46.08 4.29 -58.08
C SER A 750 -44.60 4.67 -58.10
N ALA A 751 -43.80 4.17 -57.15
CA ALA A 751 -42.36 4.38 -57.11
C ALA A 751 -41.65 3.71 -58.30
N ILE A 752 -42.06 2.48 -58.65
CA ILE A 752 -41.52 1.75 -59.81
C ILE A 752 -41.87 2.47 -61.12
N LEU A 753 -43.11 2.96 -61.26
CA LEU A 753 -43.54 3.74 -62.44
C LEU A 753 -42.81 5.08 -62.56
N SER A 754 -42.59 5.80 -61.45
CA SER A 754 -41.84 7.05 -61.43
C SER A 754 -40.36 6.85 -61.82
N CYS A 755 -39.75 5.76 -61.33
CA CYS A 755 -38.38 5.39 -61.68
C CYS A 755 -38.25 5.02 -63.17
N CYS A 756 -39.23 4.33 -63.74
CA CYS A 756 -39.26 3.99 -65.17
C CYS A 756 -39.45 5.22 -66.09
N VAL A 757 -40.20 6.25 -65.67
CA VAL A 757 -40.40 7.48 -66.45
C VAL A 757 -39.15 8.37 -66.43
N LEU A 758 -38.44 8.44 -65.30
CA LEU A 758 -37.20 9.21 -65.16
C LEU A 758 -36.02 8.62 -65.94
N CYS A 759 -36.02 7.32 -66.24
CA CYS A 759 -35.01 6.68 -67.08
C CYS A 759 -35.25 6.83 -68.60
N ILE A 760 -36.43 7.27 -69.04
CA ILE A 760 -36.79 7.35 -70.47
C ILE A 760 -36.71 8.79 -71.03
N PHE A 761 -36.74 9.83 -70.19
CA PHE A 761 -36.79 11.24 -70.64
C PHE A 761 -35.61 12.09 -70.15
N ARG A 762 -34.37 11.72 -70.52
CA ARG A 762 -33.20 12.59 -70.34
C ARG A 762 -32.41 12.71 -71.65
N THR A 763 -32.79 13.68 -72.47
CA THR A 763 -32.02 14.17 -73.63
C THR A 763 -31.85 15.68 -73.54
N ASP A 764 -30.58 16.11 -73.46
CA ASP A 764 -29.93 17.37 -73.83
C ASP A 764 -30.70 18.71 -73.84
N LYS A 765 -30.23 19.68 -73.02
CA LYS A 765 -29.46 20.87 -73.48
C LYS A 765 -29.18 21.91 -72.38
N ASN A 766 -27.95 22.46 -72.45
CA ASN A 766 -27.45 23.79 -72.03
C ASN A 766 -28.47 24.96 -72.21
N THR A 767 -28.47 26.12 -71.53
CA THR A 767 -27.42 27.02 -70.98
C THR A 767 -28.12 28.16 -70.18
N ASP A 768 -27.43 28.75 -69.19
CA ASP A 768 -27.50 30.14 -68.61
C ASP A 768 -28.84 30.64 -68.01
N GLU A 769 -28.96 31.43 -66.92
CA GLU A 769 -28.06 32.31 -66.15
C GLU A 769 -28.78 32.70 -64.80
N GLU A 770 -28.01 33.27 -63.85
CA GLU A 770 -28.40 34.07 -62.66
C GLU A 770 -28.88 33.43 -61.32
N GLN A 771 -27.90 33.17 -60.43
CA GLN A 771 -27.61 33.79 -59.10
C GLN A 771 -28.67 33.92 -57.95
N PRO A 772 -28.24 33.99 -56.65
CA PRO A 772 -28.54 32.94 -55.67
C PRO A 772 -29.22 33.44 -54.37
N LEU A 773 -29.61 32.49 -53.48
CA LEU A 773 -29.78 32.74 -52.05
C LEU A 773 -29.50 31.47 -51.20
N ILE A 774 -28.59 31.70 -50.26
CA ILE A 774 -28.05 30.97 -49.08
C ILE A 774 -29.18 30.66 -48.05
N GLU A 775 -29.19 29.72 -47.10
CA GLU A 775 -28.40 28.60 -46.55
C GLU A 775 -29.41 27.82 -45.69
N GLU A 776 -29.26 26.50 -45.51
CA GLU A 776 -29.49 25.87 -44.20
C GLU A 776 -28.83 24.48 -44.15
N THR A 777 -27.78 24.40 -43.32
CA THR A 777 -27.53 23.40 -42.27
C THR A 777 -27.66 21.87 -42.52
N LEU A 778 -26.56 21.21 -42.13
CA LEU A 778 -26.47 19.95 -41.37
C LEU A 778 -26.70 18.63 -42.12
N GLU A 779 -25.58 17.98 -42.49
CA GLU A 779 -25.48 16.52 -42.57
C GLU A 779 -24.62 16.00 -41.40
N GLU A 780 -25.19 15.02 -40.72
CA GLU A 780 -24.63 14.19 -39.66
C GLU A 780 -24.30 12.81 -40.29
N ASN A 781 -23.07 12.33 -40.06
CA ASN A 781 -22.65 10.93 -39.89
C ASN A 781 -23.04 9.85 -40.93
N GLU A 782 -22.23 8.82 -41.21
CA GLU A 782 -20.90 8.41 -40.78
C GLU A 782 -20.51 7.25 -41.71
N GLU A 783 -19.22 7.23 -42.03
CA GLU A 783 -18.34 6.07 -41.96
C GLU A 783 -18.91 4.63 -42.06
N ARG A 784 -18.44 3.93 -43.09
CA ARG A 784 -17.97 2.55 -42.93
C ARG A 784 -16.62 2.33 -43.60
N ARG A 785 -15.65 2.08 -42.72
CA ARG A 785 -14.54 1.10 -42.84
C ARG A 785 -13.40 1.39 -43.81
N ARG A 786 -12.22 1.40 -43.15
CA ARG A 786 -10.90 0.88 -43.56
C ARG A 786 -10.16 1.73 -44.58
N LEU A 787 -9.02 2.27 -44.17
CA LEU A 787 -7.74 1.60 -44.45
C LEU A 787 -6.58 2.29 -43.71
N GLU A 788 -5.70 1.43 -43.23
CA GLU A 788 -4.32 1.72 -42.88
C GLU A 788 -3.57 2.36 -44.06
N ALA A 789 -2.51 3.08 -43.69
CA ALA A 789 -1.19 3.10 -44.33
C ALA A 789 -0.73 4.45 -44.86
N HIS A 790 0.38 4.86 -44.23
CA HIS A 790 1.56 5.45 -44.84
C HIS A 790 1.56 6.92 -45.33
N HIS A 791 2.37 7.66 -44.57
CA HIS A 791 3.54 8.42 -45.02
C HIS A 791 3.37 9.82 -45.61
N HIS A 792 4.08 10.73 -44.93
CA HIS A 792 5.02 11.72 -45.46
C HIS A 792 4.53 12.62 -46.60
N ASN A 793 4.34 13.91 -46.28
CA ASN A 793 5.36 14.95 -46.47
C ASN A 793 4.67 16.31 -46.26
N TYR A 794 5.10 17.09 -45.28
CA TYR A 794 6.21 18.05 -45.31
C TYR A 794 5.73 19.46 -45.67
N HIS A 795 6.24 20.37 -44.85
CA HIS A 795 6.51 21.78 -45.09
C HIS A 795 5.46 22.82 -44.67
N SER A 796 5.82 23.48 -43.55
CA SER A 796 6.03 24.94 -43.38
C SER A 796 4.81 25.82 -43.52
N THR A 797 4.59 26.89 -42.76
CA THR A 797 5.35 27.82 -41.88
C THR A 797 4.20 28.79 -41.50
N GLU A 798 4.10 29.52 -40.40
CA GLU A 798 4.99 30.32 -39.58
C GLU A 798 4.04 31.11 -38.68
N HIS A 799 4.54 31.58 -37.54
CA HIS A 799 4.15 32.80 -36.81
C HIS A 799 2.66 33.15 -36.65
N GLY A 800 2.12 33.31 -35.43
CA GLY A 800 2.76 33.75 -34.20
C GLY A 800 1.93 34.90 -33.63
N ASN A 801 1.88 34.96 -32.29
CA ASN A 801 1.56 36.15 -31.48
C ASN A 801 0.09 36.62 -31.56
N ILE A 802 -0.55 37.19 -30.55
CA ILE A 802 -0.19 37.63 -29.20
C ILE A 802 -1.53 37.91 -28.49
N GLU A 803 -1.55 37.62 -27.20
CA GLU A 803 -2.21 38.30 -26.07
C GLU A 803 -3.65 38.83 -26.11
N ASP A 804 -4.13 38.85 -24.86
CA ASP A 804 -5.06 39.77 -24.23
C ASP A 804 -6.53 39.34 -24.18
N ASN A 805 -6.95 38.81 -23.02
CA ASN A 805 -7.14 39.48 -21.73
C ASN A 805 -8.50 40.17 -21.63
N THR A 806 -9.15 39.82 -20.53
CA THR A 806 -10.00 40.68 -19.71
C THR A 806 -11.33 41.08 -20.39
N ASN A 807 -12.49 40.89 -19.79
CA ASN A 807 -12.80 41.28 -18.43
C ASN A 807 -14.29 41.03 -18.22
N SER A 808 -14.62 40.62 -16.99
CA SER A 808 -15.73 41.17 -16.21
C SER A 808 -17.16 40.88 -16.72
N SER A 809 -18.17 40.65 -15.89
CA SER A 809 -18.33 40.82 -14.45
C SER A 809 -19.78 40.50 -14.16
N GLY A 810 -20.02 39.92 -12.98
CA GLY A 810 -21.18 40.21 -12.14
C GLY A 810 -22.51 39.61 -12.61
N ALA A 811 -23.46 39.27 -11.74
CA ALA A 811 -23.50 39.42 -10.30
C ALA A 811 -24.63 38.53 -9.75
N GLU A 812 -24.42 38.09 -8.50
CA GLU A 812 -25.38 37.93 -7.42
C GLU A 812 -26.76 37.31 -7.68
N GLY A 813 -26.96 36.14 -7.06
CA GLY A 813 -28.27 35.55 -6.78
C GLY A 813 -28.23 34.67 -5.55
N GLN A 814 -28.52 35.28 -4.40
CA GLN A 814 -28.97 34.76 -3.10
C GLN A 814 -29.07 33.24 -2.85
N LYS A 815 -28.46 32.85 -1.72
CA LYS A 815 -28.67 31.61 -0.96
C LYS A 815 -30.13 31.36 -0.59
N THR A 816 -30.61 30.16 -0.92
CA THR A 816 -31.63 29.42 -0.15
C THR A 816 -31.29 27.93 -0.19
N SER A 817 -31.11 27.33 0.98
CA SER A 817 -30.99 25.89 1.20
C SER A 817 -32.26 25.15 0.75
N PRO A 818 -32.13 23.91 0.24
CA PRO A 818 -33.19 22.93 0.40
C PRO A 818 -32.70 21.62 1.03
N SER A 819 -33.47 21.20 2.02
CA SER A 819 -33.69 19.82 2.44
C SER A 819 -33.91 18.90 1.23
N THR A 820 -33.14 17.82 1.14
CA THR A 820 -33.34 16.77 0.13
C THR A 820 -34.30 15.72 0.67
N GLU A 821 -35.57 15.85 0.28
CA GLU A 821 -36.53 14.74 0.22
C GLU A 821 -36.04 13.72 -0.83
N PHE A 822 -36.00 12.44 -0.44
CA PHE A 822 -35.83 11.32 -1.35
C PHE A 822 -37.07 11.21 -2.24
N SER A 823 -36.92 11.52 -3.52
CA SER A 823 -37.87 11.19 -4.58
C SER A 823 -37.12 10.46 -5.69
N GLU A 824 -37.21 9.13 -5.70
CA GLU A 824 -36.79 8.36 -6.87
C GLU A 824 -37.79 8.56 -8.01
N GLY A 825 -37.25 8.86 -9.19
CA GLY A 825 -38.01 8.93 -10.43
C GLY A 825 -38.49 7.54 -10.85
N ASN A 826 -39.78 7.46 -11.18
CA ASN A 826 -40.38 6.34 -11.87
C ASN A 826 -39.63 6.06 -13.19
N TYR A 827 -38.82 5.00 -13.23
CA TYR A 827 -38.33 4.45 -14.50
C TYR A 827 -39.43 3.63 -15.16
N SER A 828 -39.88 4.09 -16.33
CA SER A 828 -40.87 3.43 -17.17
C SER A 828 -40.34 2.10 -17.73
N GLU A 829 -41.17 1.05 -17.69
CA GLU A 829 -40.93 -0.36 -18.09
C GLU A 829 -40.48 -0.61 -19.55
N HIS A 830 -40.03 0.39 -20.32
CA HIS A 830 -39.79 0.26 -21.77
C HIS A 830 -38.39 0.71 -22.24
N SER A 831 -37.41 0.85 -21.35
CA SER A 831 -36.03 1.15 -21.77
C SER A 831 -35.32 -0.11 -22.32
N LYS A 832 -35.02 -0.12 -23.62
CA LYS A 832 -34.11 -1.06 -24.27
C LYS A 832 -32.67 -0.50 -24.27
N SER A 833 -32.02 -0.50 -23.12
CA SER A 833 -30.56 -0.32 -23.06
C SER A 833 -29.97 -1.47 -22.25
N LYS A 834 -29.11 -2.28 -22.89
CA LYS A 834 -28.32 -3.29 -22.18
C LYS A 834 -27.39 -2.59 -21.17
N PRO A 835 -27.21 -3.15 -19.96
CA PRO A 835 -26.15 -2.69 -19.08
C PRO A 835 -24.78 -3.03 -19.67
N ILE A 836 -23.83 -2.13 -19.45
CA ILE A 836 -22.40 -2.29 -19.76
C ILE A 836 -21.84 -3.33 -18.76
N PRO A 837 -21.09 -4.35 -19.22
CA PRO A 837 -20.44 -5.29 -18.31
C PRO A 837 -19.32 -4.58 -17.54
N VAL A 838 -19.32 -4.73 -16.21
CA VAL A 838 -18.17 -4.50 -15.33
C VAL A 838 -17.65 -5.86 -14.90
#